data_AF-A0A8H6VCP3-F1
#
_entry.id   AF-A0A8H6VCP3-F1
#
_cell.length_a   1.000
_cell.length_b   1.000
_cell.length_c   1.000
_cell.angle_alpha   90.00
_cell.angle_beta   90.00
_cell.angle_gamma   90.00
#
_symmetry.space_group_name_H-M   'P 1'
#
loop_
_entity.id
_entity.type
_entity.pdbx_description
1 polymer ?
#
loop_
_entity_poly.entity_id
_entity_poly.type
_entity_poly.pdbx_seq_one_letter_code
_entity_poly.pdbx_strand_id
1 'polypeptide(L)'
;MAIFARLVGVLAVTASAVSASPLLLARQNSSAPFSCPGYRASDVQQNSNGLTATLTLNGPACNVYGTDIEDLTLTVEYQTDKRLHVLIEDAAQQAYQVPDFVFPRPTSSGVQNSTSELIFDYVQEPFSFSVKRRSNGDVIFDSSAASFIFEDQYIRLRTSLPENPNLYGTGEHTDPFHLNTTGYVRTVWNRDAYGTPSGTNLYGTHNIHYDHRGLNGTHAIFLLNSNGMNYKIDNTDGQHLEYDLLGGVVDLYFMAGPSPVEVAQQYSEISGKAAMMPYWGFGFHQCRYGYQDVYNVAEVVANYSAANIPLETMWTDIDYMHLRWVFTLDEDRFPLDLMQQLVSTLHDRQQHYVVMVDPAVAYEDYDAFNNGVEQDAFMKTSNGSVYKGVVWPGVTAFPDWFHPNTQTYWNDEFLGFFSADSGVDIDALWIDMNDPSNFCPYPCSSPEAYAEANGYPPVPPAIRLGSPRNISGFPADFQPICKSSVTFNVNASTFFGENILVYGSAVTIGNNEGARGAAPLNANNYPIWSATVDMPANTEVTYQYVRAEPDGTYIYEDQNRTLTTGDCGSTSSTSNETITTSSPPQAKKKRFADFAYLDHNFGRLFKRQSNSTGGGDMLGLPGRDLIDPEYDIGNTAGSLSNLTADTDIAQYGGYVQYDTHNIYGAMMSSASRIAMLARRPTRRPLIITRSTFAGAGSQLGKWLGDNLSIWDHYLISISENLEFAALYNVPMVGADVCGFGSDTTENLCARWAALGAFAPFYRNHNQNNAISQEFYLWPSVTEAAQNAIAIRYKLLDYIYTALYAQNQTGTPIIQPMFFHYPEDPNTFSLGHQFFWGPGFLVAPVTVENSTSVTFYLPDDIFYDYYTHEKITGTGSEYTVDDVPFTSIPVYYVGGNILAERIESANTTTELRKNDFKIVIAPGKNGTASGDLYLDDGDSLIQESYSYIHFEYSAAGQFSMTGHFGYETDVAISSIVVLGESGTNGTVSRLKSTSARIPLTEAYEVRL
;
A
#
# COMPACT_ATOMS: atom_id res chain seq x y z
N MET A 1 38.88 -3.25 26.26
CA MET A 1 39.23 -4.68 26.14
C MET A 1 38.35 -5.47 27.11
N ALA A 2 37.42 -6.24 26.53
CA ALA A 2 36.66 -7.35 27.13
C ALA A 2 35.70 -7.06 28.31
N ILE A 3 34.65 -6.23 28.13
CA ILE A 3 33.28 -6.39 28.68
C ILE A 3 32.33 -5.48 27.85
N PHE A 4 31.91 -5.88 26.64
CA PHE A 4 30.91 -5.13 25.83
C PHE A 4 30.25 -5.99 24.74
N ALA A 5 30.07 -7.29 24.98
CA ALA A 5 29.46 -8.22 24.03
C ALA A 5 28.56 -9.21 24.77
N ARG A 6 27.31 -8.80 25.04
CA ARG A 6 26.13 -9.60 25.41
C ARG A 6 25.02 -8.61 25.76
N LEU A 7 23.96 -8.57 24.94
CA LEU A 7 22.74 -7.71 24.98
C LEU A 7 22.53 -6.79 23.76
N VAL A 8 22.86 -7.29 22.56
CA VAL A 8 22.24 -6.87 21.31
C VAL A 8 21.84 -8.17 20.61
N GLY A 9 20.56 -8.51 20.58
CA GLY A 9 19.96 -9.36 19.56
C GLY A 9 19.14 -8.40 18.70
N VAL A 10 19.71 -7.80 17.66
CA VAL A 10 19.94 -8.38 16.33
C VAL A 10 18.64 -8.94 15.74
N LEU A 11 17.71 -8.03 15.42
CA LEU A 11 17.07 -7.98 14.09
C LEU A 11 18.10 -7.38 13.12
N ALA A 12 19.23 -8.06 12.93
CA ALA A 12 19.91 -7.97 11.67
C ALA A 12 19.38 -9.16 10.89
N VAL A 13 18.54 -8.87 9.90
CA VAL A 13 18.52 -9.68 8.70
C VAL A 13 19.97 -9.65 8.22
N THR A 14 20.77 -10.62 8.65
CA THR A 14 21.99 -10.93 7.93
C THR A 14 21.49 -11.20 6.52
N ALA A 15 21.90 -10.33 5.60
CA ALA A 15 22.00 -10.65 4.19
C ALA A 15 22.87 -11.91 4.12
N SER A 16 22.24 -13.04 4.38
CA SER A 16 22.70 -14.32 3.94
C SER A 16 22.63 -14.14 2.45
N ALA A 17 23.77 -13.82 1.84
CA ALA A 17 24.03 -14.24 0.49
C ALA A 17 23.81 -15.76 0.52
N VAL A 18 22.55 -16.18 0.37
CA VAL A 18 22.22 -17.49 -0.14
C VAL A 18 22.96 -17.48 -1.44
N SER A 19 24.10 -18.17 -1.42
CA SER A 19 24.86 -18.42 -2.61
C SER A 19 23.88 -19.22 -3.45
N ALA A 20 23.21 -18.54 -4.39
CA ALA A 20 22.67 -19.19 -5.56
C ALA A 20 23.76 -20.18 -5.96
N SER A 21 23.42 -21.48 -5.90
CA SER A 21 24.42 -22.53 -6.13
C SER A 21 25.22 -22.13 -7.36
N PRO A 22 26.57 -22.07 -7.33
CA PRO A 22 27.35 -21.56 -8.46
C PRO A 22 27.08 -22.32 -9.78
N LEU A 23 26.36 -23.45 -9.72
CA LEU A 23 25.82 -24.19 -10.85
C LEU A 23 24.60 -23.54 -11.56
N LEU A 24 23.76 -22.76 -10.87
CA LEU A 24 22.55 -22.12 -11.45
C LEU A 24 22.92 -20.87 -12.26
N LEU A 25 23.71 -19.96 -11.66
CA LEU A 25 24.26 -18.77 -12.36
C LEU A 25 25.19 -19.11 -13.54
N ALA A 26 25.77 -20.32 -13.56
CA ALA A 26 26.58 -20.79 -14.66
C ALA A 26 25.75 -21.28 -15.88
N ARG A 27 24.45 -21.59 -15.70
CA ARG A 27 23.58 -22.06 -16.78
C ARG A 27 22.98 -20.93 -17.62
N GLN A 28 22.63 -19.78 -17.03
CA GLN A 28 22.12 -18.62 -17.78
C GLN A 28 23.22 -17.82 -18.51
N ASN A 29 24.50 -18.00 -18.11
CA ASN A 29 25.64 -17.30 -18.71
C ASN A 29 26.15 -17.92 -20.04
N SER A 30 25.46 -18.92 -20.60
CA SER A 30 25.77 -19.40 -21.94
C SER A 30 25.20 -18.44 -22.98
N SER A 31 25.97 -17.41 -23.30
CA SER A 31 25.81 -16.46 -24.41
C SER A 31 25.99 -17.09 -25.79
N ALA A 32 25.54 -18.34 -25.98
CA ALA A 32 25.34 -18.88 -27.32
C ALA A 32 23.93 -18.47 -27.76
N PRO A 33 23.75 -17.69 -28.84
CA PRO A 33 22.42 -17.43 -29.36
C PRO A 33 21.81 -18.77 -29.76
N PHE A 34 20.79 -19.23 -29.02
CA PHE A 34 19.99 -20.34 -29.46
C PHE A 34 19.41 -19.95 -30.82
N SER A 35 19.78 -20.68 -31.86
CA SER A 35 19.20 -20.54 -33.20
C SER A 35 17.81 -21.18 -33.20
N CYS A 36 16.91 -20.69 -32.34
CA CYS A 36 15.56 -21.20 -32.26
C CYS A 36 14.83 -20.92 -33.58
N PRO A 37 14.07 -21.90 -34.10
CA PRO A 37 13.41 -21.78 -35.39
C PRO A 37 12.35 -20.66 -35.44
N GLY A 38 11.83 -20.27 -34.28
CA GLY A 38 10.66 -19.40 -34.18
C GLY A 38 9.42 -20.10 -34.71
N TYR A 39 8.43 -19.30 -35.11
CA TYR A 39 7.15 -19.79 -35.62
C TYR A 39 6.96 -19.42 -37.09
N ARG A 40 5.97 -20.00 -37.74
CA ARG A 40 5.54 -19.68 -39.10
C ARG A 40 4.07 -19.33 -39.09
N ALA A 41 3.71 -18.15 -39.59
CA ALA A 41 2.33 -17.77 -39.75
C ALA A 41 1.69 -18.43 -40.98
N SER A 42 0.48 -18.96 -40.80
CA SER A 42 -0.33 -19.60 -41.83
C SER A 42 -1.81 -19.31 -41.60
N ASP A 43 -2.64 -19.67 -42.59
CA ASP A 43 -4.10 -19.48 -42.54
C ASP A 43 -4.56 -18.07 -42.14
N VAL A 44 -3.79 -17.06 -42.53
CA VAL A 44 -4.02 -15.66 -42.19
C VAL A 44 -5.37 -15.19 -42.73
N GLN A 45 -6.31 -14.88 -41.84
CA GLN A 45 -7.60 -14.28 -42.15
C GLN A 45 -7.58 -12.82 -41.72
N GLN A 46 -7.62 -11.90 -42.69
CA GLN A 46 -7.69 -10.47 -42.43
C GLN A 46 -9.10 -9.95 -42.70
N ASN A 47 -9.63 -9.17 -41.77
CA ASN A 47 -10.85 -8.40 -41.96
C ASN A 47 -10.56 -6.91 -41.76
N SER A 48 -11.59 -6.07 -41.86
CA SER A 48 -11.39 -4.62 -41.76
C SER A 48 -10.94 -4.15 -40.38
N ASN A 49 -11.17 -4.94 -39.34
CA ASN A 49 -11.01 -4.56 -37.94
C ASN A 49 -9.90 -5.36 -37.23
N GLY A 50 -9.19 -6.22 -37.96
CA GLY A 50 -8.23 -7.12 -37.34
C GLY A 50 -7.74 -8.23 -38.26
N LEU A 51 -7.01 -9.17 -37.66
CA LEU A 51 -6.42 -10.32 -38.32
C LEU A 51 -6.35 -11.50 -37.34
N THR A 52 -6.52 -12.72 -37.86
CA THR A 52 -6.22 -13.95 -37.14
C THR A 52 -5.25 -14.80 -37.97
N ALA A 53 -4.39 -15.58 -37.31
CA ALA A 53 -3.47 -16.51 -37.98
C ALA A 53 -3.15 -17.71 -37.09
N THR A 54 -2.78 -18.83 -37.72
CA THR A 54 -2.17 -19.97 -37.03
C THR A 54 -0.65 -19.80 -37.07
N LEU A 55 0.01 -19.92 -35.92
CA LEU A 55 1.47 -19.93 -35.83
C LEU A 55 1.93 -21.34 -35.50
N THR A 56 2.69 -21.97 -36.41
CA THR A 56 3.24 -23.33 -36.21
C THR A 56 4.74 -23.26 -36.01
N LEU A 57 5.29 -24.06 -35.10
CA LEU A 57 6.74 -24.11 -34.85
C LEU A 57 7.53 -24.35 -36.15
N ASN A 58 8.51 -23.50 -36.43
CA ASN A 58 9.17 -23.41 -37.75
C ASN A 58 10.42 -24.29 -37.87
N GLY A 59 10.38 -25.52 -37.34
CA GLY A 59 11.51 -26.43 -37.30
C GLY A 59 11.52 -27.31 -36.06
N PRO A 60 12.65 -27.96 -35.74
CA PRO A 60 12.79 -28.74 -34.50
C PRO A 60 12.67 -27.85 -33.26
N ALA A 61 11.94 -28.33 -32.25
CA ALA A 61 11.82 -27.67 -30.95
C ALA A 61 13.17 -27.30 -30.36
N CYS A 62 13.22 -26.08 -29.80
CA CYS A 62 14.35 -25.49 -29.14
C CYS A 62 14.50 -26.04 -27.72
N ASN A 63 13.38 -26.11 -26.98
CA ASN A 63 13.26 -26.59 -25.60
C ASN A 63 14.35 -25.99 -24.70
N VAL A 64 14.44 -24.67 -24.68
CA VAL A 64 15.51 -23.93 -24.00
C VAL A 64 15.36 -24.01 -22.49
N TYR A 65 14.15 -23.77 -21.98
CA TYR A 65 13.81 -23.77 -20.55
C TYR A 65 12.49 -24.52 -20.26
N GLY A 66 12.03 -25.33 -21.21
CA GLY A 66 10.72 -25.96 -21.18
C GLY A 66 10.46 -26.75 -22.46
N THR A 67 9.19 -27.08 -22.71
CA THR A 67 8.76 -27.75 -23.95
C THR A 67 8.09 -26.75 -24.88
N ASP A 68 8.59 -26.61 -26.11
CA ASP A 68 7.96 -25.74 -27.13
C ASP A 68 6.53 -26.18 -27.43
N ILE A 69 5.64 -25.21 -27.60
CA ILE A 69 4.25 -25.42 -28.00
C ILE A 69 4.16 -25.42 -29.53
N GLU A 70 3.76 -26.54 -30.13
CA GLU A 70 3.84 -26.70 -31.59
C GLU A 70 2.90 -25.76 -32.37
N ASP A 71 1.69 -25.53 -31.84
CA ASP A 71 0.61 -24.80 -32.50
C ASP A 71 0.09 -23.67 -31.60
N LEU A 72 0.16 -22.43 -32.10
CA LEU A 72 -0.39 -21.23 -31.47
C LEU A 72 -1.42 -20.55 -32.38
N THR A 73 -2.19 -19.64 -31.80
CA THR A 73 -3.05 -18.71 -32.52
C THR A 73 -2.61 -17.27 -32.28
N LEU A 74 -2.73 -16.45 -33.31
CA LEU A 74 -2.56 -15.00 -33.26
C LEU A 74 -3.92 -14.35 -33.50
N THR A 75 -4.31 -13.42 -32.64
CA THR A 75 -5.45 -12.54 -32.81
C THR A 75 -5.00 -11.09 -32.70
N VAL A 76 -5.37 -10.27 -33.68
CA VAL A 76 -5.07 -8.82 -33.72
C VAL A 76 -6.38 -8.07 -33.87
N GLU A 77 -6.66 -7.15 -32.95
CA GLU A 77 -7.87 -6.35 -32.95
C GLU A 77 -7.58 -4.85 -32.88
N TYR A 78 -8.12 -4.11 -33.84
CA TYR A 78 -8.18 -2.64 -33.79
C TYR A 78 -9.35 -2.23 -32.90
N GLN A 79 -9.10 -2.15 -31.59
CA GLN A 79 -10.14 -1.91 -30.60
C GLN A 79 -10.65 -0.47 -30.61
N THR A 80 -9.75 0.51 -30.71
CA THR A 80 -10.07 1.93 -30.96
C THR A 80 -9.21 2.49 -32.08
N ASP A 81 -9.42 3.74 -32.49
CA ASP A 81 -8.53 4.40 -33.45
C ASP A 81 -7.12 4.60 -32.87
N LYS A 82 -6.95 4.54 -31.54
CA LYS A 82 -5.67 4.71 -30.84
C LYS A 82 -5.21 3.50 -30.02
N ARG A 83 -6.01 2.41 -29.96
CA ARG A 83 -5.70 1.18 -29.22
C ARG A 83 -5.73 -0.04 -30.13
N LEU A 84 -4.62 -0.78 -30.15
CA LEU A 84 -4.46 -2.06 -30.84
C LEU A 84 -4.24 -3.15 -29.80
N HIS A 85 -4.90 -4.29 -29.95
CA HIS A 85 -4.75 -5.47 -29.10
C HIS A 85 -4.15 -6.61 -29.92
N VAL A 86 -3.16 -7.31 -29.35
CA VAL A 86 -2.47 -8.46 -29.94
C VAL A 86 -2.44 -9.57 -28.91
N LEU A 87 -3.06 -10.70 -29.22
CA LEU A 87 -3.09 -11.91 -28.40
C LEU A 87 -2.38 -13.06 -29.14
N ILE A 88 -1.40 -13.68 -28.48
CA ILE A 88 -0.80 -14.95 -28.90
C ILE A 88 -0.97 -15.96 -27.78
N GLU A 89 -1.67 -17.06 -28.08
CA GLU A 89 -2.02 -18.14 -27.15
C GLU A 89 -1.86 -19.52 -27.80
N ASP A 90 -1.79 -20.58 -27.01
CA ASP A 90 -1.74 -21.94 -27.54
C ASP A 90 -3.04 -22.31 -28.25
N ALA A 91 -2.96 -23.06 -29.36
CA ALA A 91 -4.14 -23.39 -30.16
C ALA A 91 -5.15 -24.27 -29.43
N ALA A 92 -4.73 -24.96 -28.36
CA ALA A 92 -5.60 -25.76 -27.52
C ALA A 92 -6.26 -24.94 -26.39
N GLN A 93 -5.87 -23.67 -26.21
CA GLN A 93 -6.33 -22.76 -25.16
C GLN A 93 -6.20 -23.37 -23.74
N GLN A 94 -5.07 -24.04 -23.50
CA GLN A 94 -4.73 -24.64 -22.22
C GLN A 94 -3.89 -23.72 -21.35
N ALA A 95 -3.11 -22.81 -21.93
CA ALA A 95 -2.30 -21.86 -21.19
C ALA A 95 -3.17 -20.96 -20.30
N TYR A 96 -2.66 -20.68 -19.10
CA TYR A 96 -3.36 -19.82 -18.16
C TYR A 96 -3.50 -18.39 -18.71
N GLN A 97 -4.62 -17.76 -18.41
CA GLN A 97 -4.85 -16.34 -18.67
C GLN A 97 -5.46 -15.70 -17.43
N VAL A 98 -5.14 -14.43 -17.20
CA VAL A 98 -5.80 -13.64 -16.15
C VAL A 98 -7.31 -13.69 -16.38
N PRO A 99 -8.11 -14.17 -15.41
CA PRO A 99 -9.56 -14.29 -15.59
C PRO A 99 -10.25 -12.94 -15.73
N ASP A 100 -11.28 -12.87 -16.58
CA ASP A 100 -12.05 -11.63 -16.82
C ASP A 100 -12.70 -11.05 -15.54
N PHE A 101 -13.03 -11.90 -14.56
CA PHE A 101 -13.60 -11.41 -13.29
C PHE A 101 -12.56 -10.75 -12.37
N VAL A 102 -11.27 -11.02 -12.59
CA VAL A 102 -10.15 -10.36 -11.91
C VAL A 102 -9.77 -9.09 -12.66
N PHE A 103 -9.61 -9.19 -13.99
CA PHE A 103 -9.32 -8.06 -14.86
C PHE A 103 -10.26 -8.07 -16.06
N PRO A 104 -11.35 -7.26 -16.04
CA PRO A 104 -12.28 -7.17 -17.16
C PRO A 104 -11.59 -6.57 -18.38
N ARG A 105 -11.46 -7.36 -19.46
CA ARG A 105 -10.86 -6.87 -20.71
C ARG A 105 -11.72 -5.77 -21.35
N PRO A 106 -11.10 -4.73 -21.95
CA PRO A 106 -11.84 -3.65 -22.58
C PRO A 106 -12.59 -4.12 -23.82
N THR A 107 -13.77 -3.56 -24.06
CA THR A 107 -14.56 -3.88 -25.26
C THR A 107 -13.97 -3.22 -26.51
N SER A 108 -13.95 -3.97 -27.62
CA SER A 108 -13.59 -3.45 -28.94
C SER A 108 -14.74 -2.61 -29.53
N SER A 109 -14.43 -1.41 -30.03
CA SER A 109 -15.36 -0.63 -30.85
C SER A 109 -15.35 -1.07 -32.33
N GLY A 110 -14.50 -2.03 -32.69
CA GLY A 110 -14.43 -2.61 -34.03
C GLY A 110 -14.11 -1.57 -35.10
N VAL A 111 -13.05 -0.79 -34.90
CA VAL A 111 -12.68 0.28 -35.82
C VAL A 111 -11.93 -0.27 -37.02
N GLN A 112 -12.08 0.41 -38.16
CA GLN A 112 -11.40 0.01 -39.38
C GLN A 112 -9.89 0.25 -39.24
N ASN A 113 -9.07 -0.71 -39.66
CA ASN A 113 -7.61 -0.60 -39.66
C ASN A 113 -7.14 0.67 -40.40
N SER A 114 -7.88 1.12 -41.42
CA SER A 114 -7.56 2.29 -42.23
C SER A 114 -7.72 3.61 -41.47
N THR A 115 -8.49 3.62 -40.38
CA THR A 115 -8.71 4.80 -39.53
C THR A 115 -7.89 4.78 -38.25
N SER A 116 -7.26 3.66 -37.90
CA SER A 116 -6.40 3.57 -36.72
C SER A 116 -5.08 4.33 -36.93
N GLU A 117 -4.60 4.99 -35.88
CA GLU A 117 -3.27 5.56 -35.78
C GLU A 117 -2.18 4.47 -35.75
N LEU A 118 -2.53 3.24 -35.35
CA LEU A 118 -1.60 2.13 -35.30
C LEU A 118 -1.70 1.28 -36.57
N ILE A 119 -0.58 0.74 -37.02
CA ILE A 119 -0.50 -0.20 -38.14
C ILE A 119 0.22 -1.44 -37.63
N PHE A 120 -0.43 -2.59 -37.75
CA PHE A 120 0.14 -3.90 -37.48
C PHE A 120 0.68 -4.48 -38.79
N ASP A 121 1.96 -4.84 -38.81
CA ASP A 121 2.62 -5.54 -39.90
C ASP A 121 3.24 -6.84 -39.36
N TYR A 122 3.44 -7.83 -40.23
CA TYR A 122 4.07 -9.10 -39.84
C TYR A 122 4.95 -9.69 -40.95
N VAL A 123 5.97 -10.43 -40.54
CA VAL A 123 6.76 -11.34 -41.38
C VAL A 123 6.23 -12.75 -41.18
N GLN A 124 6.10 -13.51 -42.26
CA GLN A 124 5.46 -14.83 -42.20
C GLN A 124 6.39 -15.92 -41.63
N GLU A 125 7.67 -15.93 -42.00
CA GLU A 125 8.61 -17.03 -41.72
C GLU A 125 10.08 -16.54 -41.72
N PRO A 126 10.82 -16.66 -40.60
CA PRO A 126 10.28 -16.87 -39.26
C PRO A 126 9.33 -15.72 -38.88
N PHE A 127 8.28 -16.03 -38.13
CA PHE A 127 7.25 -15.10 -37.74
C PHE A 127 7.82 -14.03 -36.81
N SER A 128 7.53 -12.79 -37.14
CA SER A 128 7.67 -11.62 -36.28
C SER A 128 6.59 -10.62 -36.66
N PHE A 129 6.27 -9.71 -35.75
CA PHE A 129 5.35 -8.60 -35.99
C PHE A 129 5.93 -7.26 -35.54
N SER A 130 5.44 -6.20 -36.15
CA SER A 130 5.73 -4.84 -35.76
C SER A 130 4.46 -4.00 -35.68
N VAL A 131 4.51 -2.97 -34.83
CA VAL A 131 3.49 -1.95 -34.71
C VAL A 131 4.14 -0.60 -34.98
N LYS A 132 3.54 0.20 -35.85
CA LYS A 132 4.02 1.54 -36.17
C LYS A 132 2.91 2.56 -36.15
N ARG A 133 3.29 3.83 -36.00
CA ARG A 133 2.40 4.98 -36.13
C ARG A 133 2.12 5.30 -37.59
N ARG A 134 0.86 5.55 -37.91
CA ARG A 134 0.41 5.97 -39.24
C ARG A 134 0.84 7.40 -39.53
N SER A 135 0.76 8.29 -38.54
CA SER A 135 0.97 9.72 -38.72
C SER A 135 2.41 10.09 -39.13
N ASN A 136 3.41 9.39 -38.58
CA ASN A 136 4.83 9.71 -38.79
C ASN A 136 5.67 8.51 -39.27
N GLY A 137 5.12 7.30 -39.31
CA GLY A 137 5.82 6.08 -39.72
C GLY A 137 6.77 5.50 -38.67
N ASP A 138 6.81 6.04 -37.46
CA ASP A 138 7.70 5.58 -36.38
C ASP A 138 7.30 4.17 -35.92
N VAL A 139 8.29 3.28 -35.81
CA VAL A 139 8.08 1.90 -35.36
C VAL A 139 8.15 1.90 -33.84
N ILE A 140 7.04 1.57 -33.20
CA ILE A 140 6.88 1.58 -31.75
C ILE A 140 7.09 0.20 -31.13
N PHE A 141 7.01 -0.85 -31.93
CA PHE A 141 7.32 -2.21 -31.54
C PHE A 141 7.79 -3.01 -32.74
N ASP A 142 8.87 -3.78 -32.61
CA ASP A 142 9.38 -4.65 -33.67
C ASP A 142 10.01 -5.91 -33.05
N SER A 143 9.29 -7.02 -33.13
CA SER A 143 9.72 -8.30 -32.55
C SER A 143 10.79 -9.04 -33.35
N SER A 144 11.29 -8.49 -34.46
CA SER A 144 12.25 -9.18 -35.33
C SER A 144 13.68 -9.28 -34.75
N ALA A 145 13.94 -8.65 -33.61
CA ALA A 145 15.24 -8.63 -32.95
C ALA A 145 15.71 -10.01 -32.45
N ALA A 146 14.78 -10.92 -32.18
CA ALA A 146 15.08 -12.30 -31.80
C ALA A 146 13.94 -13.24 -32.26
N SER A 147 14.25 -14.52 -32.46
CA SER A 147 13.22 -15.53 -32.69
C SER A 147 12.24 -15.57 -31.51
N PHE A 148 10.95 -15.55 -31.79
CA PHE A 148 9.90 -15.75 -30.79
C PHE A 148 9.96 -17.18 -30.23
N ILE A 149 9.92 -17.31 -28.90
CA ILE A 149 9.89 -18.60 -28.19
C ILE A 149 8.60 -18.65 -27.36
N PHE A 150 7.91 -19.79 -27.41
CA PHE A 150 6.73 -20.06 -26.59
C PHE A 150 6.80 -21.52 -26.15
N GLU A 151 7.22 -21.70 -24.90
CA GLU A 151 7.32 -22.98 -24.20
C GLU A 151 6.31 -23.01 -23.04
N ASP A 152 6.12 -24.18 -22.45
CA ASP A 152 5.21 -24.40 -21.30
C ASP A 152 5.49 -23.51 -20.06
N GLN A 153 6.75 -23.15 -19.81
CA GLN A 153 7.18 -22.26 -18.72
C GLN A 153 8.19 -21.18 -19.14
N TYR A 154 8.29 -20.90 -20.44
CA TYR A 154 9.16 -19.83 -20.93
C TYR A 154 8.63 -19.23 -22.22
N ILE A 155 8.29 -17.94 -22.17
CA ILE A 155 7.93 -17.16 -23.35
C ILE A 155 8.96 -16.05 -23.49
N ARG A 156 9.53 -15.92 -24.69
CA ARG A 156 10.49 -14.85 -25.02
C ARG A 156 9.96 -14.01 -26.16
N LEU A 157 9.86 -12.71 -25.92
CA LEU A 157 9.53 -11.70 -26.93
C LEU A 157 10.52 -10.54 -26.81
N ARG A 158 11.17 -10.12 -27.91
CA ARG A 158 12.17 -9.04 -27.87
C ARG A 158 11.84 -7.98 -28.91
N THR A 159 11.65 -6.74 -28.47
CA THR A 159 11.43 -5.59 -29.35
C THR A 159 12.67 -4.72 -29.50
N SER A 160 12.93 -4.25 -30.72
CA SER A 160 13.91 -3.18 -30.95
C SER A 160 13.40 -1.83 -30.45
N LEU A 161 14.35 -1.01 -29.99
CA LEU A 161 14.16 0.35 -29.49
C LEU A 161 15.16 1.29 -30.18
N PRO A 162 14.91 2.61 -30.18
CA PRO A 162 15.89 3.59 -30.64
C PRO A 162 17.07 3.67 -29.67
N GLU A 163 18.18 4.26 -30.10
CA GLU A 163 19.29 4.54 -29.20
C GLU A 163 18.86 5.51 -28.08
N ASN A 164 19.19 5.17 -26.83
CA ASN A 164 18.85 5.95 -25.63
C ASN A 164 17.34 6.26 -25.51
N PRO A 165 16.48 5.23 -25.43
CA PRO A 165 15.03 5.41 -25.33
C PRO A 165 14.65 6.06 -24.00
N ASN A 166 13.52 6.77 -23.94
CA ASN A 166 13.02 7.33 -22.67
C ASN A 166 11.90 6.43 -22.14
N LEU A 167 12.24 5.56 -21.19
CA LEU A 167 11.36 4.52 -20.67
C LEU A 167 10.95 4.77 -19.22
N TYR A 168 9.69 4.48 -18.91
CA TYR A 168 9.08 4.67 -17.58
C TYR A 168 8.07 3.54 -17.32
N GLY A 169 7.88 3.12 -16.08
CA GLY A 169 6.88 2.11 -15.69
C GLY A 169 7.48 0.78 -15.23
N THR A 170 6.80 -0.34 -15.47
CA THR A 170 7.20 -1.71 -15.06
C THR A 170 7.37 -1.90 -13.56
N GLY A 171 6.52 -1.24 -12.78
CA GLY A 171 6.52 -1.33 -11.32
C GLY A 171 6.04 -2.67 -10.78
N GLU A 172 6.25 -2.96 -9.50
CA GLU A 172 6.74 -2.02 -8.47
C GLU A 172 8.25 -2.17 -8.17
N HIS A 173 8.95 -1.04 -8.07
CA HIS A 173 10.38 -0.97 -7.77
C HIS A 173 10.77 0.39 -7.16
N THR A 174 11.90 0.45 -6.45
CA THR A 174 12.50 1.68 -5.91
C THR A 174 13.70 2.11 -6.77
N ASP A 175 13.45 2.32 -8.06
CA ASP A 175 14.43 2.79 -9.04
C ASP A 175 14.14 4.24 -9.43
N PRO A 176 15.09 4.95 -10.09
CA PRO A 176 14.80 6.25 -10.67
C PRO A 176 13.60 6.21 -11.62
N PHE A 177 12.74 7.24 -11.55
CA PHE A 177 11.54 7.36 -12.38
C PHE A 177 11.78 7.14 -13.88
N HIS A 178 12.89 7.67 -14.40
CA HIS A 178 13.37 7.40 -15.75
C HIS A 178 14.29 6.17 -15.72
N LEU A 179 13.85 5.09 -16.37
CA LEU A 179 14.49 3.78 -16.26
C LEU A 179 15.90 3.78 -16.87
N ASN A 180 16.79 2.99 -16.26
CA ASN A 180 18.07 2.69 -16.88
C ASN A 180 17.85 1.82 -18.13
N THR A 181 18.44 2.21 -19.24
CA THR A 181 18.28 1.54 -20.54
C THR A 181 19.50 0.73 -20.96
N THR A 182 20.50 0.57 -20.08
CA THR A 182 21.70 -0.23 -20.36
C THR A 182 21.93 -1.26 -19.26
N GLY A 183 21.88 -2.55 -19.64
CA GLY A 183 22.18 -3.66 -18.73
C GLY A 183 21.20 -3.75 -17.55
N TYR A 184 19.95 -3.42 -17.80
CA TYR A 184 18.90 -3.34 -16.79
C TYR A 184 18.01 -4.58 -16.84
N VAL A 185 17.68 -5.12 -15.68
CA VAL A 185 16.74 -6.24 -15.53
C VAL A 185 15.75 -5.87 -14.43
N ARG A 186 14.45 -5.94 -14.76
CA ARG A 186 13.36 -5.73 -13.82
C ARG A 186 12.56 -7.02 -13.67
N THR A 187 12.74 -7.66 -12.52
CA THR A 187 11.97 -8.83 -12.09
C THR A 187 10.61 -8.40 -11.58
N VAL A 188 9.58 -9.13 -11.99
CA VAL A 188 8.19 -8.95 -11.58
C VAL A 188 7.72 -10.20 -10.85
N TRP A 189 7.56 -10.07 -9.54
CA TRP A 189 7.01 -11.07 -8.63
C TRP A 189 6.70 -10.39 -7.30
N ASN A 190 5.43 -10.34 -6.91
CA ASN A 190 5.01 -9.66 -5.67
C ASN A 190 5.72 -10.28 -4.47
N ARG A 191 6.30 -9.45 -3.61
CA ARG A 191 7.15 -9.88 -2.51
C ARG A 191 7.08 -8.89 -1.37
N ASP A 192 6.96 -9.43 -0.16
CA ASP A 192 7.25 -8.68 1.06
C ASP A 192 8.72 -8.21 1.05
N ALA A 193 8.92 -6.89 1.02
CA ALA A 193 10.17 -6.25 0.69
C ALA A 193 10.54 -5.12 1.68
N TYR A 194 10.69 -5.46 2.96
CA TYR A 194 11.10 -4.50 3.99
C TYR A 194 12.29 -3.64 3.56
N GLY A 195 12.18 -2.32 3.78
CA GLY A 195 13.20 -1.36 3.39
C GLY A 195 13.25 -1.05 1.90
N THR A 196 12.25 -1.50 1.13
CA THR A 196 12.05 -1.22 -0.31
C THR A 196 13.37 -1.16 -1.12
N PRO A 197 14.17 -2.24 -1.13
CA PRO A 197 15.51 -2.19 -1.69
C PRO A 197 15.48 -1.96 -3.20
N SER A 198 16.23 -0.95 -3.64
CA SER A 198 16.40 -0.60 -5.05
C SER A 198 16.90 -1.80 -5.89
N GLY A 199 16.48 -1.86 -7.15
CA GLY A 199 16.84 -2.93 -8.07
C GLY A 199 16.12 -4.26 -7.86
N THR A 200 15.25 -4.41 -6.84
CA THR A 200 14.55 -5.66 -6.54
C THR A 200 13.07 -5.61 -6.95
N ASN A 201 12.41 -6.77 -7.07
CA ASN A 201 10.94 -6.86 -7.14
C ASN A 201 10.31 -6.42 -5.81
N LEU A 202 9.18 -5.70 -5.79
CA LEU A 202 8.52 -5.27 -4.55
C LEU A 202 7.11 -5.87 -4.43
N TYR A 203 6.15 -5.12 -3.91
CA TYR A 203 4.85 -5.64 -3.47
C TYR A 203 3.82 -5.83 -4.58
N GLY A 204 3.96 -5.10 -5.69
CA GLY A 204 2.97 -5.05 -6.76
C GLY A 204 3.52 -5.29 -8.16
N THR A 205 2.59 -5.56 -9.09
CA THR A 205 2.86 -5.88 -10.49
C THR A 205 2.07 -4.96 -11.42
N HIS A 206 2.78 -4.12 -12.18
CA HIS A 206 2.23 -3.17 -13.15
C HIS A 206 2.99 -3.26 -14.48
N ASN A 207 2.56 -4.21 -15.32
CA ASN A 207 3.21 -4.60 -16.58
C ASN A 207 2.97 -3.62 -17.74
N ILE A 208 3.10 -2.32 -17.48
CA ILE A 208 3.01 -1.24 -18.47
C ILE A 208 4.30 -0.44 -18.49
N HIS A 209 4.82 -0.16 -19.69
CA HIS A 209 5.87 0.85 -19.88
C HIS A 209 5.45 1.90 -20.89
N TYR A 210 5.89 3.12 -20.63
CA TYR A 210 5.76 4.28 -21.50
C TYR A 210 7.07 4.47 -22.23
N ASP A 211 6.98 4.85 -23.49
CA ASP A 211 8.13 5.24 -24.31
C ASP A 211 7.86 6.59 -24.97
N HIS A 212 8.64 7.58 -24.53
CA HIS A 212 8.52 8.96 -24.96
C HIS A 212 9.59 9.34 -26.00
N ARG A 213 9.13 9.75 -27.19
CA ARG A 213 9.97 10.07 -28.35
C ARG A 213 10.02 11.58 -28.67
N GLY A 214 9.81 12.43 -27.66
CA GLY A 214 9.76 13.89 -27.84
C GLY A 214 8.67 14.30 -28.83
N LEU A 215 9.06 15.05 -29.88
CA LEU A 215 8.15 15.51 -30.94
C LEU A 215 7.45 14.37 -31.72
N ASN A 216 7.97 13.14 -31.65
CA ASN A 216 7.33 11.98 -32.28
C ASN A 216 6.20 11.38 -31.41
N GLY A 217 5.97 11.92 -30.22
CA GLY A 217 4.91 11.54 -29.29
C GLY A 217 5.31 10.46 -28.29
N THR A 218 4.36 10.11 -27.42
CA THR A 218 4.45 9.07 -26.40
C THR A 218 3.51 7.92 -26.75
N HIS A 219 3.95 6.70 -26.52
CA HIS A 219 3.09 5.51 -26.52
C HIS A 219 3.30 4.72 -25.23
N ALA A 220 2.41 3.77 -24.95
CA ALA A 220 2.65 2.76 -23.94
C ALA A 220 2.22 1.38 -24.47
N ILE A 221 2.82 0.36 -23.86
CA ILE A 221 2.51 -1.04 -24.12
C ILE A 221 2.23 -1.69 -22.77
N PHE A 222 1.04 -2.28 -22.65
CA PHE A 222 0.60 -3.03 -21.47
C PHE A 222 0.52 -4.52 -21.81
N LEU A 223 1.12 -5.36 -20.96
CA LEU A 223 1.08 -6.82 -21.04
C LEU A 223 0.18 -7.37 -19.93
N LEU A 224 -0.98 -7.93 -20.29
CA LEU A 224 -1.89 -8.57 -19.35
C LEU A 224 -1.44 -10.02 -19.07
N ASN A 225 -0.52 -10.17 -18.12
CA ASN A 225 -0.02 -11.47 -17.66
C ASN A 225 0.32 -11.37 -16.17
N SER A 226 -0.04 -12.38 -15.36
CA SER A 226 0.20 -12.40 -13.91
C SER A 226 1.30 -13.38 -13.47
N ASN A 227 1.92 -14.12 -14.39
CA ASN A 227 3.04 -14.99 -14.07
C ASN A 227 4.29 -14.15 -13.69
N GLY A 228 5.26 -14.79 -13.03
CA GLY A 228 6.56 -14.18 -12.82
C GLY A 228 7.27 -13.90 -14.15
N MET A 229 7.98 -12.78 -14.25
CA MET A 229 8.65 -12.40 -15.50
C MET A 229 9.84 -11.46 -15.27
N ASN A 230 10.66 -11.29 -16.32
CA ASN A 230 11.69 -10.28 -16.41
C ASN A 230 11.46 -9.34 -17.61
N TYR A 231 11.64 -8.05 -17.38
CA TYR A 231 11.93 -7.08 -18.43
C TYR A 231 13.44 -6.87 -18.49
N LYS A 232 14.06 -7.10 -19.65
CA LYS A 232 15.50 -6.86 -19.85
C LYS A 232 15.70 -5.76 -20.87
N ILE A 233 16.45 -4.73 -20.50
CA ILE A 233 16.76 -3.58 -21.36
C ILE A 233 18.27 -3.50 -21.52
N ASP A 234 18.72 -3.65 -22.75
CA ASP A 234 20.15 -3.68 -23.07
C ASP A 234 20.43 -3.04 -24.44
N ASN A 235 21.71 -2.73 -24.65
CA ASN A 235 22.23 -2.19 -25.90
C ASN A 235 23.31 -3.09 -26.53
N THR A 236 23.31 -4.38 -26.18
CA THR A 236 24.27 -5.35 -26.73
C THR A 236 23.75 -5.79 -28.10
N ASP A 237 24.39 -5.30 -29.16
CA ASP A 237 23.98 -5.48 -30.56
C ASP A 237 22.66 -4.76 -30.93
N GLY A 238 22.58 -3.49 -30.56
CA GLY A 238 21.42 -2.62 -30.75
C GLY A 238 20.64 -2.46 -29.45
N GLN A 239 19.78 -1.44 -29.38
CA GLN A 239 18.95 -1.20 -28.20
C GLN A 239 17.68 -2.05 -28.27
N HIS A 240 17.38 -2.80 -27.21
CA HIS A 240 16.23 -3.68 -27.15
C HIS A 240 15.56 -3.68 -25.78
N LEU A 241 14.28 -4.07 -25.75
CA LEU A 241 13.56 -4.50 -24.56
C LEU A 241 13.06 -5.93 -24.80
N GLU A 242 13.32 -6.82 -23.85
CA GLU A 242 12.94 -8.23 -23.89
C GLU A 242 12.01 -8.58 -22.73
N TYR A 243 10.94 -9.29 -23.04
CA TYR A 243 10.02 -9.92 -22.10
C TYR A 243 10.40 -11.39 -22.01
N ASP A 244 10.72 -11.84 -20.80
CA ASP A 244 10.93 -13.24 -20.46
C ASP A 244 9.87 -13.63 -19.42
N LEU A 245 8.85 -14.37 -19.83
CA LEU A 245 7.73 -14.76 -18.98
C LEU A 245 7.83 -16.23 -18.57
N LEU A 246 7.41 -16.54 -17.34
CA LEU A 246 7.34 -17.91 -16.82
C LEU A 246 6.11 -18.71 -17.28
N GLY A 247 5.22 -18.11 -18.07
CA GLY A 247 4.05 -18.81 -18.60
C GLY A 247 2.93 -17.86 -19.00
N GLY A 248 1.74 -18.45 -19.13
CA GLY A 248 0.53 -17.75 -19.55
C GLY A 248 0.50 -17.51 -21.06
N VAL A 249 0.05 -16.32 -21.47
CA VAL A 249 -0.08 -15.90 -22.88
C VAL A 249 0.57 -14.54 -23.11
N VAL A 250 0.75 -14.17 -24.38
CA VAL A 250 1.14 -12.81 -24.78
C VAL A 250 -0.13 -12.02 -25.10
N ASP A 251 -0.64 -11.26 -24.13
CA ASP A 251 -1.85 -10.41 -24.25
C ASP A 251 -1.42 -8.93 -24.18
N LEU A 252 -1.13 -8.32 -25.34
CA LEU A 252 -0.53 -6.99 -25.47
C LEU A 252 -1.56 -5.94 -25.93
N TYR A 253 -1.57 -4.79 -25.23
CA TYR A 253 -2.31 -3.60 -25.61
C TYR A 253 -1.36 -2.46 -25.93
N PHE A 254 -1.49 -1.89 -27.14
CA PHE A 254 -0.72 -0.74 -27.60
C PHE A 254 -1.58 0.52 -27.55
N MET A 255 -1.05 1.58 -26.95
CA MET A 255 -1.71 2.89 -26.79
C MET A 255 -0.93 3.97 -27.54
N ALA A 256 -1.57 4.64 -28.48
CA ALA A 256 -0.91 5.54 -29.40
C ALA A 256 -0.63 6.95 -28.85
N GLY A 257 -1.25 7.44 -27.78
CA GLY A 257 -1.10 8.85 -27.36
C GLY A 257 -1.78 9.85 -28.32
N PRO A 258 -1.13 10.91 -28.83
CA PRO A 258 0.32 11.14 -28.85
C PRO A 258 0.91 11.84 -27.64
N SER A 259 0.13 12.54 -26.81
CA SER A 259 0.67 13.13 -25.58
C SER A 259 0.79 12.08 -24.46
N PRO A 260 1.72 12.22 -23.51
CA PRO A 260 1.81 11.33 -22.35
C PRO A 260 0.53 11.31 -21.50
N VAL A 261 -0.18 12.45 -21.38
CA VAL A 261 -1.50 12.52 -20.73
C VAL A 261 -2.52 11.65 -21.46
N GLU A 262 -2.60 11.74 -22.80
CA GLU A 262 -3.50 10.88 -23.59
C GLU A 262 -3.16 9.40 -23.48
N VAL A 263 -1.88 9.03 -23.31
CA VAL A 263 -1.49 7.64 -23.06
C VAL A 263 -2.03 7.17 -21.71
N ALA A 264 -1.91 7.97 -20.64
CA ALA A 264 -2.51 7.64 -19.33
C ALA A 264 -4.04 7.52 -19.41
N GLN A 265 -4.69 8.42 -20.16
CA GLN A 265 -6.13 8.33 -20.43
C GLN A 265 -6.50 7.03 -21.16
N GLN A 266 -5.74 6.63 -22.19
CA GLN A 266 -5.95 5.38 -22.92
C GLN A 266 -5.70 4.15 -22.03
N TYR A 267 -4.68 4.18 -21.17
CA TYR A 267 -4.42 3.08 -20.23
C TYR A 267 -5.55 2.93 -19.22
N SER A 268 -6.09 4.02 -18.68
CA SER A 268 -7.23 3.97 -17.76
C SER A 268 -8.53 3.46 -18.40
N GLU A 269 -8.64 3.44 -19.74
CA GLU A 269 -9.75 2.73 -20.42
C GLU A 269 -9.57 1.21 -20.45
N ILE A 270 -8.35 0.73 -20.22
CA ILE A 270 -7.99 -0.69 -20.15
C ILE A 270 -8.00 -1.15 -18.69
N SER A 271 -7.28 -0.44 -17.81
CA SER A 271 -7.16 -0.77 -16.38
C SER A 271 -8.37 -0.36 -15.53
N GLY A 272 -9.34 0.33 -16.13
CA GLY A 272 -10.49 0.92 -15.45
C GLY A 272 -10.15 2.30 -14.87
N LYS A 273 -11.09 3.25 -14.98
CA LYS A 273 -10.87 4.60 -14.45
C LYS A 273 -10.73 4.56 -12.93
N ALA A 274 -9.89 5.44 -12.38
CA ALA A 274 -9.60 5.46 -10.96
C ALA A 274 -10.86 5.64 -10.10
N ALA A 275 -10.92 5.03 -8.92
CA ALA A 275 -12.02 5.24 -7.98
C ALA A 275 -12.03 6.67 -7.44
N MET A 276 -13.23 7.26 -7.29
CA MET A 276 -13.38 8.42 -6.41
C MET A 276 -13.17 7.98 -4.95
N MET A 277 -12.35 8.74 -4.24
CA MET A 277 -12.10 8.58 -2.81
C MET A 277 -12.96 9.58 -2.04
N PRO A 278 -13.34 9.27 -0.79
CA PRO A 278 -14.00 10.27 0.03
C PRO A 278 -13.05 11.46 0.29
N TYR A 279 -13.61 12.66 0.36
CA TYR A 279 -12.88 13.93 0.50
C TYR A 279 -11.99 13.93 1.75
N TRP A 280 -12.49 13.37 2.86
CA TRP A 280 -11.73 13.23 4.10
C TRP A 280 -10.50 12.32 3.95
N GLY A 281 -10.49 11.41 2.98
CA GLY A 281 -9.33 10.56 2.67
C GLY A 281 -8.10 11.35 2.23
N PHE A 282 -8.25 12.60 1.82
CA PHE A 282 -7.14 13.50 1.50
C PHE A 282 -6.63 14.31 2.70
N GLY A 283 -7.24 14.18 3.88
CA GLY A 283 -6.74 14.81 5.10
C GLY A 283 -5.39 14.23 5.56
N PHE A 284 -4.93 14.64 6.74
CA PHE A 284 -3.73 14.04 7.35
C PHE A 284 -4.08 12.79 8.18
N HIS A 285 -3.27 11.73 8.03
CA HIS A 285 -3.43 10.44 8.69
C HIS A 285 -2.25 10.16 9.65
N GLN A 286 -2.54 9.66 10.86
CA GLN A 286 -1.52 9.23 11.83
C GLN A 286 -1.66 7.74 12.15
N CYS A 287 -0.54 7.01 12.09
CA CYS A 287 -0.43 5.59 12.44
C CYS A 287 0.90 5.28 13.13
N ARG A 288 0.99 4.14 13.82
CA ARG A 288 2.24 3.54 14.31
C ARG A 288 2.00 2.06 14.61
N TYR A 289 2.93 1.21 14.22
CA TYR A 289 3.06 -0.11 14.83
C TYR A 289 3.66 0.08 16.23
N GLY A 290 2.96 -0.36 17.27
CA GLY A 290 3.43 -0.34 18.66
C GLY A 290 2.73 0.68 19.54
N TYR A 291 1.51 1.13 19.21
CA TYR A 291 0.69 1.81 20.21
C TYR A 291 0.30 0.81 21.30
N GLN A 292 0.60 1.16 22.55
CA GLN A 292 0.53 0.20 23.66
C GLN A 292 -0.89 -0.31 23.94
N ASP A 293 -1.87 0.59 23.85
CA ASP A 293 -3.27 0.39 24.24
C ASP A 293 -4.14 1.52 23.68
N VAL A 294 -5.46 1.41 23.90
CA VAL A 294 -6.46 2.40 23.47
C VAL A 294 -6.22 3.80 24.07
N TYR A 295 -5.65 3.90 25.27
CA TYR A 295 -5.33 5.18 25.91
C TYR A 295 -4.16 5.86 25.21
N ASN A 296 -3.15 5.11 24.76
CA ASN A 296 -2.05 5.64 23.97
C ASN A 296 -2.56 6.28 22.68
N VAL A 297 -3.49 5.61 21.98
CA VAL A 297 -4.09 6.12 20.75
C VAL A 297 -4.83 7.44 21.02
N ALA A 298 -5.61 7.50 22.10
CA ALA A 298 -6.29 8.72 22.52
C ALA A 298 -5.35 9.87 22.92
N GLU A 299 -4.21 9.56 23.57
CA GLU A 299 -3.17 10.54 23.90
C GLU A 299 -2.55 11.15 22.65
N VAL A 300 -2.32 10.37 21.59
CA VAL A 300 -1.83 10.87 20.29
C VAL A 300 -2.82 11.89 19.72
N VAL A 301 -4.10 11.53 19.64
CA VAL A 301 -5.17 12.43 19.14
C VAL A 301 -5.23 13.73 19.96
N ALA A 302 -5.14 13.62 21.30
CA ALA A 302 -5.14 14.77 22.20
C ALA A 302 -3.90 15.66 22.01
N ASN A 303 -2.73 15.07 21.75
CA ASN A 303 -1.49 15.82 21.52
C ASN A 303 -1.49 16.55 20.18
N TYR A 304 -2.02 15.95 19.10
CA TYR A 304 -2.25 16.66 17.82
C TYR A 304 -3.16 17.87 18.01
N SER A 305 -4.27 17.68 18.74
CA SER A 305 -5.20 18.77 19.08
C SER A 305 -4.50 19.87 19.89
N ALA A 306 -3.70 19.51 20.90
CA ALA A 306 -2.97 20.46 21.75
C ALA A 306 -1.88 21.23 20.99
N ALA A 307 -1.25 20.59 20.01
CA ALA A 307 -0.25 21.21 19.13
C ALA A 307 -0.88 22.03 17.99
N ASN A 308 -2.22 22.06 17.87
CA ASN A 308 -2.93 22.70 16.76
C ASN A 308 -2.41 22.23 15.39
N ILE A 309 -2.21 20.91 15.25
CA ILE A 309 -1.90 20.26 13.99
C ILE A 309 -3.18 19.54 13.55
N PRO A 310 -3.74 19.84 12.36
CA PRO A 310 -4.93 19.13 11.87
C PRO A 310 -4.67 17.62 11.78
N LEU A 311 -5.63 16.82 12.24
CA LEU A 311 -5.60 15.37 12.19
C LEU A 311 -6.97 14.90 11.71
N GLU A 312 -7.02 14.31 10.52
CA GLU A 312 -8.27 13.84 9.93
C GLU A 312 -8.60 12.42 10.36
N THR A 313 -7.59 11.54 10.36
CA THR A 313 -7.77 10.11 10.51
C THR A 313 -6.75 9.50 11.46
N MET A 314 -7.21 8.79 12.49
CA MET A 314 -6.35 8.03 13.41
C MET A 314 -6.36 6.55 13.04
N TRP A 315 -5.19 5.91 13.10
CA TRP A 315 -5.02 4.51 12.72
C TRP A 315 -4.52 3.68 13.89
N THR A 316 -4.87 2.40 13.90
CA THR A 316 -4.25 1.41 14.79
C THR A 316 -3.79 0.22 13.97
N ASP A 317 -2.52 -0.10 14.09
CA ASP A 317 -1.88 -1.27 13.50
C ASP A 317 -2.38 -2.56 14.17
N ILE A 318 -1.73 -3.70 13.93
CA ILE A 318 -2.02 -5.00 14.53
C ILE A 318 -2.15 -5.01 16.06
N ASP A 319 -1.82 -3.92 16.77
CA ASP A 319 -1.80 -3.84 18.24
C ASP A 319 -3.15 -4.05 18.88
N TYR A 320 -4.23 -3.72 18.15
CA TYR A 320 -5.58 -3.91 18.66
C TYR A 320 -5.98 -5.37 18.81
N MET A 321 -5.35 -6.29 18.07
CA MET A 321 -5.77 -7.68 17.93
C MET A 321 -5.29 -8.56 19.10
N HIS A 322 -6.13 -9.51 19.55
CA HIS A 322 -5.71 -10.54 20.48
C HIS A 322 -4.66 -11.45 19.82
N LEU A 323 -3.42 -11.45 20.33
CA LEU A 323 -2.31 -12.25 19.77
C LEU A 323 -2.17 -12.14 18.23
N ARG A 324 -2.54 -10.97 17.67
CA ARG A 324 -2.52 -10.66 16.23
C ARG A 324 -3.51 -11.49 15.39
N TRP A 325 -4.56 -12.02 16.01
CA TRP A 325 -5.63 -12.74 15.33
C TRP A 325 -6.59 -11.72 14.69
N VAL A 326 -6.75 -11.78 13.37
CA VAL A 326 -7.69 -10.90 12.65
C VAL A 326 -9.12 -11.09 13.18
N PHE A 327 -9.90 -10.01 13.15
CA PHE A 327 -11.28 -9.94 13.68
C PHE A 327 -11.40 -10.19 15.20
N THR A 328 -10.39 -9.77 15.96
CA THR A 328 -10.41 -9.83 17.43
C THR A 328 -9.92 -8.51 18.05
N LEU A 329 -10.19 -8.34 19.35
CA LEU A 329 -9.61 -7.27 20.17
C LEU A 329 -8.82 -7.88 21.34
N ASP A 330 -7.65 -7.32 21.66
CA ASP A 330 -6.95 -7.61 22.92
C ASP A 330 -7.74 -6.99 24.08
N GLU A 331 -8.45 -7.83 24.85
CA GLU A 331 -9.37 -7.37 25.90
C GLU A 331 -8.69 -6.56 27.02
N ASP A 332 -7.37 -6.71 27.22
CA ASP A 332 -6.64 -5.99 28.26
C ASP A 332 -6.18 -4.60 27.82
N ARG A 333 -5.94 -4.42 26.52
CA ARG A 333 -5.32 -3.20 25.95
C ARG A 333 -6.27 -2.40 25.07
N PHE A 334 -7.16 -3.08 24.38
CA PHE A 334 -8.13 -2.53 23.43
C PHE A 334 -9.54 -3.12 23.67
N PRO A 335 -10.08 -3.07 24.90
CA PRO A 335 -11.39 -3.61 25.17
C PRO A 335 -12.47 -2.91 24.33
N LEU A 336 -13.47 -3.68 23.91
CA LEU A 336 -14.49 -3.24 22.95
C LEU A 336 -15.21 -1.96 23.36
N ASP A 337 -15.57 -1.82 24.65
CA ASP A 337 -16.28 -0.65 25.16
C ASP A 337 -15.44 0.63 25.09
N LEU A 338 -14.12 0.54 25.31
CA LEU A 338 -13.22 1.67 25.13
C LEU A 338 -12.94 1.93 23.65
N MET A 339 -12.81 0.90 22.82
CA MET A 339 -12.66 1.07 21.36
C MET A 339 -13.88 1.79 20.77
N GLN A 340 -15.09 1.40 21.16
CA GLN A 340 -16.32 2.08 20.76
C GLN A 340 -16.34 3.54 21.20
N GLN A 341 -15.93 3.84 22.45
CA GLN A 341 -15.83 5.21 22.95
C GLN A 341 -14.74 6.03 22.24
N LEU A 342 -13.60 5.43 21.89
CA LEU A 342 -12.56 6.09 21.11
C LEU A 342 -13.10 6.49 19.76
N VAL A 343 -13.71 5.56 19.03
CA VAL A 343 -14.26 5.78 17.68
C VAL A 343 -15.40 6.79 17.72
N SER A 344 -16.34 6.66 18.65
CA SER A 344 -17.44 7.64 18.79
C SER A 344 -16.92 9.04 19.10
N THR A 345 -15.88 9.15 19.94
CA THR A 345 -15.25 10.45 20.25
C THR A 345 -14.58 11.06 19.01
N LEU A 346 -13.95 10.25 18.16
CA LEU A 346 -13.39 10.70 16.88
C LEU A 346 -14.49 11.17 15.93
N HIS A 347 -15.57 10.40 15.78
CA HIS A 347 -16.71 10.77 14.93
C HIS A 347 -17.43 12.04 15.39
N ASP A 348 -17.64 12.21 16.71
CA ASP A 348 -18.20 13.45 17.29
C ASP A 348 -17.33 14.68 16.99
N ARG A 349 -16.05 14.46 16.69
CA ARG A 349 -15.06 15.48 16.31
C ARG A 349 -14.81 15.56 14.81
N GLN A 350 -15.61 14.85 14.02
CA GLN A 350 -15.49 14.82 12.55
C GLN A 350 -14.15 14.23 12.08
N GLN A 351 -13.56 13.35 12.88
CA GLN A 351 -12.38 12.57 12.55
C GLN A 351 -12.79 11.13 12.21
N HIS A 352 -11.86 10.39 11.61
CA HIS A 352 -12.10 9.03 11.10
C HIS A 352 -11.16 8.02 11.74
N TYR A 353 -11.55 6.75 11.72
CA TYR A 353 -10.76 5.66 12.29
C TYR A 353 -10.45 4.54 11.29
N VAL A 354 -9.21 4.04 11.29
CA VAL A 354 -8.76 2.96 10.39
C VAL A 354 -7.98 1.92 11.17
N VAL A 355 -8.16 0.66 10.80
CA VAL A 355 -7.37 -0.46 11.34
C VAL A 355 -6.78 -1.31 10.23
N MET A 356 -5.70 -2.00 10.56
CA MET A 356 -5.10 -3.02 9.68
C MET A 356 -5.87 -4.35 9.72
N VAL A 357 -5.94 -5.06 8.59
CA VAL A 357 -6.43 -6.44 8.48
C VAL A 357 -5.51 -7.23 7.55
N ASP A 358 -4.96 -8.35 8.03
CA ASP A 358 -4.17 -9.29 7.24
C ASP A 358 -5.06 -10.32 6.52
N PRO A 359 -4.58 -10.94 5.42
CA PRO A 359 -5.21 -12.14 4.89
C PRO A 359 -4.97 -13.36 5.78
N ALA A 360 -3.91 -13.36 6.57
CA ALA A 360 -3.47 -14.52 7.34
C ALA A 360 -4.35 -14.71 8.59
N VAL A 361 -5.17 -15.75 8.59
CA VAL A 361 -6.08 -16.10 9.69
C VAL A 361 -5.36 -17.07 10.62
N ALA A 362 -5.35 -16.81 11.93
CA ALA A 362 -4.66 -17.70 12.87
C ALA A 362 -5.22 -19.13 12.79
N TYR A 363 -4.34 -20.13 12.74
CA TYR A 363 -4.74 -21.54 12.74
C TYR A 363 -5.03 -21.98 14.19
N GLU A 364 -6.07 -21.39 14.78
CA GLU A 364 -6.46 -21.56 16.18
C GLU A 364 -7.98 -21.69 16.31
N ASP A 365 -8.47 -22.20 17.45
CA ASP A 365 -9.91 -22.37 17.69
C ASP A 365 -10.57 -21.04 18.11
N TYR A 366 -11.00 -20.25 17.12
CA TYR A 366 -11.76 -19.02 17.31
C TYR A 366 -12.69 -18.76 16.12
N ASP A 367 -13.63 -17.82 16.28
CA ASP A 367 -14.77 -17.65 15.36
C ASP A 367 -14.35 -17.46 13.89
N ALA A 368 -13.44 -16.54 13.56
CA ALA A 368 -13.09 -16.29 12.15
C ALA A 368 -12.46 -17.51 11.47
N PHE A 369 -11.56 -18.24 12.16
CA PHE A 369 -11.01 -19.48 11.63
C PHE A 369 -12.09 -20.56 11.46
N ASN A 370 -12.94 -20.75 12.47
CA ASN A 370 -14.00 -21.74 12.45
C ASN A 370 -15.03 -21.46 11.34
N ASN A 371 -15.41 -20.19 11.16
CA ASN A 371 -16.30 -19.73 10.09
C ASN A 371 -15.67 -19.98 8.72
N GLY A 372 -14.40 -19.65 8.54
CA GLY A 372 -13.67 -19.91 7.30
C GLY A 372 -13.59 -21.40 6.96
N VAL A 373 -13.39 -22.27 7.95
CA VAL A 373 -13.46 -23.73 7.77
C VAL A 373 -14.87 -24.20 7.41
N GLU A 374 -15.92 -23.67 8.05
CA GLU A 374 -17.31 -24.03 7.74
C GLU A 374 -17.71 -23.62 6.31
N GLN A 375 -17.23 -22.47 5.85
CA GLN A 375 -17.52 -21.95 4.50
C GLN A 375 -16.58 -22.46 3.41
N ASP A 376 -15.57 -23.25 3.77
CA ASP A 376 -14.53 -23.75 2.86
C ASP A 376 -13.71 -22.62 2.20
N ALA A 377 -13.38 -21.59 2.97
CA ALA A 377 -12.80 -20.35 2.47
C ALA A 377 -11.27 -20.33 2.37
N PHE A 378 -10.56 -21.37 2.82
CA PHE A 378 -9.09 -21.39 2.87
C PHE A 378 -8.45 -22.24 1.78
N MET A 379 -7.25 -21.84 1.36
CA MET A 379 -6.37 -22.67 0.52
C MET A 379 -6.10 -24.03 1.18
N LYS A 380 -5.92 -25.06 0.36
CA LYS A 380 -5.72 -26.43 0.81
C LYS A 380 -4.53 -27.10 0.16
N THR A 381 -3.91 -28.01 0.89
CA THR A 381 -2.93 -28.94 0.34
C THR A 381 -3.63 -30.04 -0.47
N SER A 382 -2.85 -30.79 -1.25
CA SER A 382 -3.34 -31.89 -2.09
C SER A 382 -4.07 -33.01 -1.34
N ASN A 383 -3.85 -33.14 -0.02
CA ASN A 383 -4.57 -34.12 0.81
C ASN A 383 -5.93 -33.60 1.35
N GLY A 384 -6.29 -32.35 1.04
CA GLY A 384 -7.52 -31.69 1.47
C GLY A 384 -7.43 -30.92 2.79
N SER A 385 -6.30 -30.98 3.50
CA SER A 385 -6.07 -30.16 4.70
C SER A 385 -5.87 -28.69 4.34
N VAL A 386 -6.24 -27.79 5.24
CA VAL A 386 -5.90 -26.35 5.12
C VAL A 386 -4.38 -26.18 4.97
N TYR A 387 -3.97 -25.34 4.02
CA TYR A 387 -2.58 -24.93 3.85
C TYR A 387 -2.13 -24.03 5.01
N LYS A 388 -0.90 -24.23 5.50
CA LYS A 388 -0.38 -23.55 6.68
C LYS A 388 0.89 -22.78 6.35
N GLY A 389 0.92 -21.50 6.72
CA GLY A 389 2.15 -20.69 6.76
C GLY A 389 2.39 -20.12 8.16
N VAL A 390 3.31 -19.15 8.26
CA VAL A 390 3.58 -18.40 9.49
C VAL A 390 3.53 -16.91 9.20
N VAL A 391 2.74 -16.16 9.96
CA VAL A 391 2.69 -14.69 9.92
C VAL A 391 2.62 -14.17 11.38
N TRP A 392 2.23 -12.92 11.60
CA TRP A 392 2.13 -12.28 12.92
C TRP A 392 1.45 -13.11 14.02
N PRO A 393 0.31 -13.81 13.79
CA PRO A 393 -0.33 -14.59 14.84
C PRO A 393 0.33 -15.94 15.14
N GLY A 394 1.40 -16.30 14.43
CA GLY A 394 1.97 -17.66 14.44
C GLY A 394 1.53 -18.45 13.22
N VAL A 395 1.10 -19.70 13.41
CA VAL A 395 0.64 -20.56 12.30
C VAL A 395 -0.67 -20.01 11.74
N THR A 396 -0.79 -19.95 10.42
CA THR A 396 -1.90 -19.28 9.74
C THR A 396 -2.46 -20.07 8.57
N ALA A 397 -3.75 -19.84 8.28
CA ALA A 397 -4.44 -20.21 7.06
C ALA A 397 -4.61 -18.98 6.15
N PHE A 398 -4.65 -19.22 4.84
CA PHE A 398 -4.79 -18.16 3.82
C PHE A 398 -6.10 -18.34 3.06
N PRO A 399 -6.93 -17.30 2.91
CA PRO A 399 -8.14 -17.35 2.10
C PRO A 399 -7.85 -17.77 0.65
N ASP A 400 -8.69 -18.65 0.13
CA ASP A 400 -8.74 -18.95 -1.30
C ASP A 400 -9.73 -17.99 -1.96
N TRP A 401 -9.23 -16.92 -2.56
CA TRP A 401 -10.08 -15.90 -3.19
C TRP A 401 -10.83 -16.39 -4.43
N PHE A 402 -10.48 -17.56 -4.98
CA PHE A 402 -11.20 -18.18 -6.09
C PHE A 402 -12.40 -19.01 -5.62
N HIS A 403 -12.43 -19.38 -4.33
CA HIS A 403 -13.53 -20.16 -3.80
C HIS A 403 -14.80 -19.31 -3.68
N PRO A 404 -15.96 -19.75 -4.22
CA PRO A 404 -17.17 -18.92 -4.32
C PRO A 404 -17.76 -18.49 -2.97
N ASN A 405 -17.45 -19.22 -1.89
CA ASN A 405 -17.91 -18.87 -0.54
C ASN A 405 -16.98 -17.90 0.19
N THR A 406 -15.76 -17.66 -0.29
CA THR A 406 -14.79 -16.79 0.41
C THR A 406 -15.29 -15.37 0.53
N GLN A 407 -16.02 -14.86 -0.47
CA GLN A 407 -16.65 -13.54 -0.39
C GLN A 407 -17.71 -13.46 0.70
N THR A 408 -18.52 -14.51 0.89
CA THR A 408 -19.53 -14.57 1.95
C THR A 408 -18.87 -14.59 3.31
N TYR A 409 -17.87 -15.46 3.50
CA TYR A 409 -17.05 -15.48 4.72
C TYR A 409 -16.48 -14.09 5.04
N TRP A 410 -15.82 -13.45 4.08
CA TRP A 410 -15.21 -12.14 4.29
C TRP A 410 -16.23 -11.04 4.61
N ASN A 411 -17.40 -11.07 3.96
CA ASN A 411 -18.49 -10.14 4.26
C ASN A 411 -19.03 -10.34 5.68
N ASP A 412 -19.22 -11.59 6.10
CA ASP A 412 -19.80 -11.91 7.41
C ASP A 412 -18.87 -11.46 8.55
N GLU A 413 -17.54 -11.68 8.41
CA GLU A 413 -16.55 -11.19 9.38
C GLU A 413 -16.57 -9.65 9.48
N PHE A 414 -16.66 -8.95 8.35
CA PHE A 414 -16.75 -7.48 8.33
C PHE A 414 -18.06 -6.95 8.92
N LEU A 415 -19.19 -7.57 8.57
CA LEU A 415 -20.50 -7.18 9.10
C LEU A 415 -20.62 -7.44 10.61
N GLY A 416 -19.94 -8.47 11.11
CA GLY A 416 -19.89 -8.79 12.53
C GLY A 416 -18.93 -7.87 13.30
N PHE A 417 -17.63 -7.97 13.02
CA PHE A 417 -16.58 -7.34 13.81
C PHE A 417 -16.54 -5.80 13.64
N PHE A 418 -16.84 -5.30 12.45
CA PHE A 418 -16.87 -3.86 12.16
C PHE A 418 -18.28 -3.25 12.16
N SER A 419 -19.26 -3.93 12.76
CA SER A 419 -20.61 -3.39 12.96
C SER A 419 -20.57 -2.05 13.69
N ALA A 420 -21.31 -1.06 13.19
CA ALA A 420 -21.48 0.23 13.87
C ALA A 420 -22.22 0.11 15.22
N ASP A 421 -23.11 -0.89 15.33
CA ASP A 421 -23.98 -1.05 16.50
C ASP A 421 -23.34 -1.89 17.62
N SER A 422 -22.48 -2.85 17.25
CA SER A 422 -21.99 -3.88 18.15
C SER A 422 -20.49 -4.17 18.07
N GLY A 423 -19.81 -3.63 17.06
CA GLY A 423 -18.39 -3.87 16.80
C GLY A 423 -17.57 -2.58 16.88
N VAL A 424 -16.50 -2.51 16.08
CA VAL A 424 -15.64 -1.31 15.93
C VAL A 424 -16.01 -0.59 14.64
N ASP A 425 -16.57 0.62 14.75
CA ASP A 425 -17.13 1.36 13.61
C ASP A 425 -16.05 2.06 12.73
N ILE A 426 -15.23 1.28 12.02
CA ILE A 426 -14.11 1.80 11.21
C ILE A 426 -14.58 2.60 9.97
N ASP A 427 -13.83 3.60 9.53
CA ASP A 427 -14.24 4.42 8.38
C ASP A 427 -13.70 3.94 7.04
N ALA A 428 -12.46 3.45 7.08
CA ALA A 428 -11.71 2.88 5.97
C ALA A 428 -10.92 1.68 6.45
N LEU A 429 -10.28 1.00 5.50
CA LEU A 429 -9.57 -0.24 5.75
C LEU A 429 -8.11 -0.13 5.29
N TRP A 430 -7.21 -0.68 6.08
CA TRP A 430 -5.85 -0.98 5.67
C TRP A 430 -5.70 -2.50 5.53
N ILE A 431 -5.32 -2.98 4.35
CA ILE A 431 -5.02 -4.39 4.12
C ILE A 431 -3.52 -4.57 3.85
N ASP A 432 -2.88 -5.45 4.61
CA ASP A 432 -1.43 -5.67 4.60
C ASP A 432 -1.09 -7.15 4.42
N MET A 433 0.20 -7.46 4.27
CA MET A 433 0.74 -8.83 4.20
C MET A 433 0.17 -9.67 3.05
N ASN A 434 -0.37 -9.00 2.03
CA ASN A 434 -1.22 -9.59 1.00
C ASN A 434 -0.50 -9.89 -0.33
N ASP A 435 0.82 -10.05 -0.29
CA ASP A 435 1.62 -10.48 -1.43
C ASP A 435 1.28 -11.90 -1.94
N PRO A 436 0.93 -12.94 -1.14
CA PRO A 436 0.84 -13.08 0.32
C PRO A 436 2.19 -13.30 1.01
N SER A 437 2.43 -12.63 2.13
CA SER A 437 3.66 -12.82 2.91
C SER A 437 3.61 -14.10 3.76
N ASN A 438 4.74 -14.79 3.87
CA ASN A 438 4.92 -15.94 4.76
C ASN A 438 6.32 -15.87 5.37
N PHE A 439 6.41 -15.88 6.69
CA PHE A 439 7.69 -15.77 7.40
C PHE A 439 8.49 -17.07 7.35
N CYS A 440 7.83 -18.20 7.16
CA CYS A 440 8.51 -19.49 7.10
C CYS A 440 9.18 -19.69 5.73
N PRO A 441 10.52 -19.81 5.65
CA PRO A 441 11.20 -20.02 4.37
C PRO A 441 10.82 -21.34 3.73
N TYR A 442 10.78 -21.36 2.40
CA TYR A 442 10.50 -22.57 1.63
C TYR A 442 11.73 -23.49 1.58
N PRO A 443 11.58 -24.83 1.74
CA PRO A 443 10.35 -25.52 2.13
C PRO A 443 10.05 -25.36 3.62
N CYS A 444 8.81 -24.96 3.95
CA CYS A 444 8.37 -24.80 5.33
C CYS A 444 8.00 -26.16 5.96
N SER A 445 9.00 -26.91 6.41
CA SER A 445 8.79 -28.28 6.93
C SER A 445 7.93 -28.41 8.19
N SER A 446 7.91 -27.39 9.06
CA SER A 446 7.01 -27.31 10.22
C SER A 446 6.74 -25.84 10.57
N PRO A 447 5.60 -25.28 10.14
CA PRO A 447 5.14 -23.95 10.54
C PRO A 447 5.12 -23.77 12.06
N GLU A 448 4.68 -24.79 12.80
CA GLU A 448 4.57 -24.77 14.26
C GLU A 448 5.94 -24.56 14.92
N ALA A 449 6.95 -25.37 14.54
CA ALA A 449 8.29 -25.25 15.09
C ALA A 449 8.98 -23.94 14.71
N TYR A 450 8.73 -23.44 13.49
CA TYR A 450 9.25 -22.15 13.05
C TYR A 450 8.64 -20.99 13.85
N ALA A 451 7.31 -21.00 14.04
CA ALA A 451 6.61 -19.98 14.81
C ALA A 451 7.12 -19.92 16.25
N GLU A 452 7.24 -21.07 16.92
CA GLU A 452 7.76 -21.16 18.28
C GLU A 452 9.22 -20.67 18.37
N ALA A 453 10.08 -21.10 17.45
CA ALA A 453 11.50 -20.76 17.46
C ALA A 453 11.77 -19.26 17.23
N ASN A 454 10.88 -18.57 16.53
CA ASN A 454 11.01 -17.14 16.19
C ASN A 454 10.11 -16.23 17.03
N GLY A 455 9.38 -16.78 18.00
CA GLY A 455 8.58 -15.99 18.94
C GLY A 455 7.31 -15.40 18.33
N TYR A 456 6.65 -16.16 17.45
CA TYR A 456 5.32 -15.82 16.93
C TYR A 456 4.22 -16.60 17.71
N PRO A 457 3.13 -15.93 18.13
CA PRO A 457 2.89 -14.49 18.03
C PRO A 457 3.83 -13.66 18.93
N PRO A 458 4.14 -12.39 18.55
CA PRO A 458 4.94 -11.50 19.39
C PRO A 458 4.29 -11.28 20.75
N VAL A 459 5.12 -11.14 21.80
CA VAL A 459 4.63 -10.83 23.15
C VAL A 459 3.92 -9.46 23.14
N PRO A 460 2.66 -9.38 23.59
CA PRO A 460 1.96 -8.10 23.70
C PRO A 460 2.68 -7.11 24.63
N PRO A 461 2.55 -5.78 24.41
CA PRO A 461 3.09 -4.77 25.31
C PRO A 461 2.62 -4.97 26.76
N ALA A 462 3.34 -4.44 27.75
CA ALA A 462 2.85 -4.49 29.13
C ALA A 462 1.50 -3.74 29.26
N ILE A 463 0.60 -4.25 30.10
CA ILE A 463 -0.70 -3.60 30.36
C ILE A 463 -0.47 -2.27 31.08
N ARG A 464 -1.11 -1.20 30.59
CA ARG A 464 -1.08 0.10 31.26
C ARG A 464 -1.99 0.10 32.47
N LEU A 465 -1.46 0.52 33.61
CA LEU A 465 -2.18 0.60 34.87
C LEU A 465 -2.13 2.04 35.36
N GLY A 466 -3.20 2.78 35.07
CA GLY A 466 -3.34 4.20 35.34
C GLY A 466 -2.52 5.11 34.44
N SER A 467 -3.01 6.32 34.20
CA SER A 467 -2.22 7.44 33.68
C SER A 467 -2.07 8.50 34.77
N PRO A 468 -0.89 9.12 34.92
CA PRO A 468 -0.73 10.24 35.84
C PRO A 468 -1.51 11.50 35.40
N ARG A 469 -2.08 11.52 34.18
CA ARG A 469 -2.74 12.70 33.61
C ARG A 469 -4.03 12.33 32.86
N ASN A 470 -5.02 13.23 32.94
CA ASN A 470 -6.25 13.17 32.17
C ASN A 470 -5.96 13.38 30.67
N ILE A 471 -6.55 12.54 29.82
CA ILE A 471 -6.44 12.63 28.36
C ILE A 471 -7.42 13.69 27.88
N SER A 472 -6.89 14.83 27.43
CA SER A 472 -7.71 15.99 27.04
C SER A 472 -8.69 15.64 25.94
N GLY A 473 -9.95 16.01 26.15
CA GLY A 473 -11.03 15.77 25.21
C GLY A 473 -11.69 14.40 25.31
N PHE A 474 -11.14 13.42 26.03
CA PHE A 474 -11.83 12.14 26.20
C PHE A 474 -12.75 12.17 27.42
N PRO A 475 -13.88 11.43 27.41
CA PRO A 475 -14.85 11.45 28.49
C PRO A 475 -14.27 10.82 29.77
N ALA A 476 -14.95 11.02 30.91
CA ALA A 476 -14.42 10.66 32.23
C ALA A 476 -14.35 9.14 32.45
N ASP A 477 -15.27 8.39 31.87
CA ASP A 477 -15.34 6.93 31.82
C ASP A 477 -14.31 6.30 30.87
N PHE A 478 -13.81 7.06 29.90
CA PHE A 478 -12.67 6.65 29.07
C PHE A 478 -11.31 6.85 29.75
N GLN A 479 -11.23 7.52 30.91
CA GLN A 479 -9.91 7.79 31.51
C GLN A 479 -9.30 6.52 32.12
N PRO A 480 -7.97 6.33 32.01
CA PRO A 480 -7.30 5.13 32.51
C PRO A 480 -7.46 5.00 34.02
N ILE A 481 -7.86 3.82 34.47
CA ILE A 481 -8.11 3.51 35.88
C ILE A 481 -6.80 3.61 36.67
N CYS A 482 -6.79 4.42 37.73
CA CYS A 482 -5.58 4.62 38.54
C CYS A 482 -5.08 3.33 39.20
N LYS A 483 -3.75 3.19 39.28
CA LYS A 483 -3.08 2.04 39.92
C LYS A 483 -2.82 2.21 41.42
N SER A 484 -2.61 1.08 42.08
CA SER A 484 -2.08 0.89 43.43
C SER A 484 -1.02 -0.21 43.39
N SER A 485 0.15 0.01 43.98
CA SER A 485 1.23 -0.98 43.98
C SER A 485 1.12 -1.91 45.19
N VAL A 486 1.27 -3.21 44.97
CA VAL A 486 1.26 -4.22 46.03
C VAL A 486 2.58 -4.97 46.03
N THR A 487 3.32 -4.89 47.14
CA THR A 487 4.49 -5.74 47.37
C THR A 487 4.07 -7.06 48.00
N PHE A 488 4.17 -8.13 47.24
CA PHE A 488 4.04 -9.50 47.74
C PHE A 488 5.33 -9.92 48.41
N ASN A 489 5.26 -10.35 49.67
CA ASN A 489 6.39 -10.92 50.39
C ASN A 489 6.05 -12.33 50.86
N VAL A 490 6.89 -13.29 50.49
CA VAL A 490 6.74 -14.69 50.93
C VAL A 490 8.07 -15.27 51.36
N ASN A 491 8.08 -15.90 52.53
CA ASN A 491 9.19 -16.68 53.03
C ASN A 491 9.08 -18.11 52.49
N ALA A 492 10.02 -18.50 51.63
CA ALA A 492 10.05 -19.78 50.94
C ALA A 492 11.49 -20.30 50.80
N SER A 493 11.73 -21.57 51.16
CA SER A 493 13.02 -22.24 50.93
C SER A 493 12.96 -23.06 49.64
N THR A 494 13.78 -22.75 48.64
CA THR A 494 13.73 -23.40 47.32
C THR A 494 15.00 -24.19 47.02
N PHE A 495 14.91 -25.13 46.07
CA PHE A 495 16.07 -25.81 45.48
C PHE A 495 16.63 -25.01 44.29
N PHE A 496 17.87 -25.32 43.90
CA PHE A 496 18.52 -24.67 42.77
C PHE A 496 17.71 -24.86 41.48
N GLY A 497 17.29 -23.75 40.86
CA GLY A 497 16.49 -23.71 39.63
C GLY A 497 14.98 -23.55 39.84
N GLU A 498 14.48 -23.65 41.07
CA GLU A 498 13.08 -23.33 41.39
C GLU A 498 12.87 -21.81 41.55
N ASN A 499 11.74 -21.30 41.06
CA ASN A 499 11.33 -19.91 41.22
C ASN A 499 9.96 -19.81 41.89
N ILE A 500 9.70 -18.70 42.59
CA ILE A 500 8.39 -18.39 43.16
C ILE A 500 7.71 -17.31 42.32
N LEU A 501 6.43 -17.49 42.02
CA LEU A 501 5.56 -16.52 41.35
C LEU A 501 4.34 -16.20 42.22
N VAL A 502 3.69 -15.08 41.97
CA VAL A 502 2.36 -14.74 42.48
C VAL A 502 1.36 -14.76 41.32
N TYR A 503 0.27 -15.49 41.52
CA TYR A 503 -0.77 -15.71 40.54
C TYR A 503 -2.14 -15.36 41.12
N GLY A 504 -3.04 -14.73 40.36
CA GLY A 504 -4.35 -14.36 40.88
C GLY A 504 -5.28 -13.66 39.90
N SER A 505 -6.31 -13.02 40.45
CA SER A 505 -7.43 -12.43 39.70
C SER A 505 -7.17 -11.03 39.16
N ALA A 506 -6.04 -10.41 39.53
CA ALA A 506 -5.63 -9.17 38.89
C ALA A 506 -4.86 -9.50 37.61
N VAL A 507 -5.08 -8.70 36.58
CA VAL A 507 -4.48 -8.91 35.26
C VAL A 507 -2.95 -8.98 35.29
N THR A 508 -2.33 -8.23 36.19
CA THR A 508 -0.86 -8.21 36.39
C THR A 508 -0.26 -9.40 37.11
N ILE A 509 -1.11 -10.28 37.64
CA ILE A 509 -0.71 -11.56 38.23
C ILE A 509 -1.44 -12.72 37.54
N GLY A 510 -1.88 -12.52 36.30
CA GLY A 510 -2.31 -13.59 35.41
C GLY A 510 -3.80 -13.78 35.25
N ASN A 511 -4.64 -12.85 35.73
CA ASN A 511 -6.10 -12.80 35.48
C ASN A 511 -6.89 -14.11 35.67
N ASN A 512 -6.42 -15.02 36.53
CA ASN A 512 -6.91 -16.40 36.64
C ASN A 512 -6.76 -17.30 35.38
N GLU A 513 -5.90 -16.94 34.42
CA GLU A 513 -5.66 -17.67 33.15
C GLU A 513 -4.43 -18.60 33.17
N GLY A 514 -3.87 -18.87 34.35
CA GLY A 514 -2.72 -19.77 34.53
C GLY A 514 -1.38 -19.08 34.80
N ALA A 515 -0.34 -19.88 35.09
CA ALA A 515 0.93 -19.40 35.65
C ALA A 515 1.85 -18.67 34.64
N ARG A 516 1.52 -18.66 33.34
CA ARG A 516 2.27 -17.88 32.33
C ARG A 516 2.11 -16.37 32.51
N GLY A 517 0.97 -15.92 33.04
CA GLY A 517 0.72 -14.51 33.39
C GLY A 517 1.08 -14.16 34.84
N ALA A 518 1.61 -15.11 35.62
CA ALA A 518 1.95 -14.88 37.03
C ALA A 518 3.20 -14.00 37.16
N ALA A 519 3.23 -13.10 38.14
CA ALA A 519 4.38 -12.22 38.35
C ALA A 519 5.50 -12.96 39.11
N PRO A 520 6.74 -13.00 38.59
CA PRO A 520 7.86 -13.66 39.26
C PRO A 520 8.33 -12.85 40.47
N LEU A 521 8.65 -13.55 41.56
CA LEU A 521 9.24 -12.94 42.76
C LEU A 521 10.76 -13.05 42.72
N ASN A 522 11.42 -12.04 43.27
CA ASN A 522 12.86 -11.95 43.36
C ASN A 522 13.36 -12.47 44.72
N ALA A 523 14.43 -13.28 44.71
CA ALA A 523 15.08 -13.85 45.89
C ALA A 523 16.21 -12.99 46.51
N ASN A 524 16.30 -11.69 46.20
CA ASN A 524 17.37 -10.80 46.67
C ASN A 524 17.53 -10.79 48.21
N ASN A 525 16.46 -11.09 48.95
CA ASN A 525 16.42 -11.16 50.41
C ASN A 525 16.17 -12.60 50.92
N TYR A 526 16.64 -13.61 50.18
CA TYR A 526 16.41 -15.03 50.48
C TYR A 526 16.63 -15.37 51.99
N PRO A 527 15.71 -16.11 52.64
CA PRO A 527 14.60 -16.90 52.08
C PRO A 527 13.31 -16.10 51.80
N ILE A 528 13.35 -14.77 51.91
CA ILE A 528 12.21 -13.92 51.52
C ILE A 528 12.29 -13.62 50.03
N TRP A 529 11.22 -13.99 49.34
CA TRP A 529 10.94 -13.69 47.95
C TRP A 529 9.97 -12.51 47.91
N SER A 530 10.21 -11.55 47.01
CA SER A 530 9.29 -10.43 46.86
C SER A 530 9.13 -9.92 45.43
N ALA A 531 7.95 -9.40 45.14
CA ALA A 531 7.65 -8.66 43.91
C ALA A 531 6.71 -7.51 44.26
N THR A 532 6.99 -6.33 43.69
CA THR A 532 6.02 -5.24 43.69
C THR A 532 5.31 -5.25 42.36
N VAL A 533 3.99 -5.38 42.40
CA VAL A 533 3.13 -5.47 41.22
C VAL A 533 2.10 -4.35 41.27
N ASP A 534 1.93 -3.64 40.16
CA ASP A 534 0.88 -2.64 40.04
C ASP A 534 -0.48 -3.32 39.80
N MET A 535 -1.53 -2.81 40.42
CA MET A 535 -2.89 -3.36 40.36
C MET A 535 -3.92 -2.24 40.27
N PRO A 536 -5.14 -2.49 39.77
CA PRO A 536 -6.23 -1.52 39.87
C PRO A 536 -6.43 -1.09 41.33
N ALA A 537 -6.53 0.22 41.60
CA ALA A 537 -6.75 0.72 42.95
C ALA A 537 -8.15 0.32 43.50
N ASN A 538 -8.29 0.25 44.83
CA ASN A 538 -9.55 -0.06 45.52
C ASN A 538 -10.27 -1.33 45.02
N THR A 539 -9.51 -2.33 44.58
CA THR A 539 -10.01 -3.55 43.95
C THR A 539 -9.69 -4.76 44.81
N GLU A 540 -10.65 -5.67 44.94
CA GLU A 540 -10.42 -6.95 45.60
C GLU A 540 -9.71 -7.91 44.64
N VAL A 541 -8.56 -8.43 45.08
CA VAL A 541 -7.69 -9.31 44.31
C VAL A 541 -7.51 -10.62 45.08
N THR A 542 -7.87 -11.74 44.45
CA THR A 542 -7.56 -13.07 44.96
C THR A 542 -6.23 -13.56 44.39
N TYR A 543 -5.35 -14.15 45.19
CA TYR A 543 -4.04 -14.62 44.73
C TYR A 543 -3.53 -15.86 45.49
N GLN A 544 -2.56 -16.55 44.91
CA GLN A 544 -1.81 -17.67 45.48
C GLN A 544 -0.36 -17.63 45.00
N TYR A 545 0.55 -18.25 45.75
CA TYR A 545 1.92 -18.42 45.28
C TYR A 545 2.05 -19.69 44.44
N VAL A 546 2.89 -19.63 43.41
CA VAL A 546 3.16 -20.72 42.49
C VAL A 546 4.65 -20.99 42.48
N ARG A 547 5.05 -22.26 42.58
CA ARG A 547 6.44 -22.66 42.39
C ARG A 547 6.64 -23.14 40.96
N ALA A 548 7.53 -22.49 40.22
CA ALA A 548 8.01 -22.96 38.93
C ALA A 548 9.23 -23.87 39.12
N GLU A 549 9.15 -25.07 38.57
CA GLU A 549 10.19 -26.09 38.60
C GLU A 549 11.14 -25.92 37.38
N PRO A 550 12.40 -26.40 37.46
CA PRO A 550 13.36 -26.29 36.35
C PRO A 550 12.94 -26.96 35.04
N ASP A 551 11.97 -27.88 35.09
CA ASP A 551 11.43 -28.62 33.94
C ASP A 551 10.24 -27.91 33.27
N GLY A 552 9.91 -26.69 33.72
CA GLY A 552 8.80 -25.88 33.20
C GLY A 552 7.44 -26.18 33.85
N THR A 553 7.37 -27.09 34.84
CA THR A 553 6.12 -27.38 35.54
C THR A 553 5.83 -26.39 36.67
N TYR A 554 4.54 -26.15 36.94
CA TYR A 554 4.09 -25.23 38.00
C TYR A 554 3.34 -25.98 39.10
N ILE A 555 3.70 -25.70 40.36
CA ILE A 555 3.04 -26.23 41.55
C ILE A 555 2.33 -25.08 42.25
N TYR A 556 1.00 -25.10 42.16
CA TYR A 556 0.14 -24.15 42.84
C TYR A 556 -0.04 -24.52 44.31
N GLU A 557 -0.13 -23.51 45.16
CA GLU A 557 -0.57 -23.69 46.54
C GLU A 557 -2.07 -24.05 46.59
N ASP A 558 -2.50 -24.80 47.61
CA ASP A 558 -3.93 -25.10 47.81
C ASP A 558 -4.70 -23.90 48.44
N GLN A 559 -4.00 -22.84 48.85
CA GLN A 559 -4.56 -21.70 49.58
C GLN A 559 -4.69 -20.45 48.69
N ASN A 560 -5.94 -20.13 48.34
CA ASN A 560 -6.28 -18.80 47.83
C ASN A 560 -6.32 -17.78 48.96
N ARG A 561 -5.72 -16.61 48.71
CA ARG A 561 -5.73 -15.43 49.57
C ARG A 561 -6.49 -14.31 48.88
N THR A 562 -6.88 -13.31 49.65
CA THR A 562 -7.55 -12.12 49.13
C THR A 562 -6.94 -10.87 49.77
N LEU A 563 -6.74 -9.83 48.97
CA LEU A 563 -6.40 -8.49 49.45
C LEU A 563 -7.27 -7.46 48.75
N THR A 564 -7.46 -6.31 49.39
CA THR A 564 -8.00 -5.11 48.72
C THR A 564 -6.85 -4.17 48.48
N THR A 565 -6.65 -3.78 47.21
CA THR A 565 -5.59 -2.83 46.85
C THR A 565 -5.88 -1.46 47.45
N GLY A 566 -4.83 -0.72 47.81
CA GLY A 566 -4.99 0.60 48.43
C GLY A 566 -5.49 1.67 47.45
N ASP A 567 -5.60 2.89 47.96
CA ASP A 567 -5.97 4.09 47.18
C ASP A 567 -5.05 4.33 45.96
N CYS A 568 -5.52 5.17 45.04
CA CYS A 568 -4.78 5.61 43.87
C CYS A 568 -3.37 6.12 44.22
N GLY A 569 -2.35 5.57 43.57
CA GLY A 569 -0.94 5.91 43.78
C GLY A 569 -0.34 5.42 45.10
N SER A 570 -1.08 4.64 45.89
CA SER A 570 -0.57 4.08 47.14
C SER A 570 0.32 2.86 46.89
N THR A 571 1.13 2.54 47.89
CA THR A 571 1.88 1.29 47.95
C THR A 571 1.49 0.55 49.22
N SER A 572 1.09 -0.70 49.07
CA SER A 572 0.76 -1.61 50.16
C SER A 572 1.66 -2.85 50.09
N SER A 573 1.76 -3.59 51.18
CA SER A 573 2.58 -4.80 51.25
C SER A 573 1.77 -5.90 51.90
N THR A 574 1.85 -7.11 51.37
CA THR A 574 1.37 -8.29 52.09
C THR A 574 2.24 -8.51 53.32
N SER A 575 1.68 -9.13 54.36
CA SER A 575 2.47 -9.58 55.50
C SER A 575 3.50 -10.63 55.05
N ASN A 576 4.61 -10.83 55.77
CA ASN A 576 5.62 -11.87 55.50
C ASN A 576 5.00 -13.27 55.63
N GLU A 577 4.25 -13.66 54.61
CA GLU A 577 3.56 -14.93 54.50
C GLU A 577 4.60 -16.04 54.40
N THR A 578 4.30 -17.22 54.93
CA THR A 578 5.24 -18.34 54.90
C THR A 578 4.58 -19.48 54.15
N ILE A 579 5.24 -19.95 53.09
CA ILE A 579 4.82 -21.17 52.39
C ILE A 579 5.72 -22.31 52.84
N THR A 580 5.13 -23.47 53.12
CA THR A 580 5.92 -24.64 53.58
C THR A 580 6.45 -25.38 52.36
N THR A 581 7.74 -25.30 52.11
CA THR A 581 8.41 -26.03 51.03
C THR A 581 8.93 -27.39 51.51
N SER A 582 8.06 -28.25 52.04
CA SER A 582 8.44 -29.65 52.24
C SER A 582 8.33 -30.37 50.91
N SER A 583 9.43 -30.90 50.36
CA SER A 583 9.34 -31.92 49.31
C SER A 583 8.54 -33.11 49.86
N PRO A 584 7.39 -33.49 49.28
CA PRO A 584 6.70 -34.67 49.74
C PRO A 584 7.40 -35.94 49.21
N PRO A 585 7.53 -37.00 50.02
CA PRO A 585 7.59 -38.35 49.50
C PRO A 585 6.24 -38.65 48.83
N GLN A 586 6.27 -39.03 47.56
CA GLN A 586 5.21 -39.59 46.70
C GLN A 586 3.72 -39.39 47.08
N ALA A 587 2.96 -38.88 46.09
CA ALA A 587 1.50 -38.72 45.96
C ALA A 587 0.93 -37.45 46.63
N LYS A 588 0.28 -36.51 45.95
CA LYS A 588 -0.46 -36.51 44.67
C LYS A 588 0.10 -35.44 43.73
N LYS A 589 0.60 -35.83 42.56
CA LYS A 589 0.89 -34.90 41.47
C LYS A 589 -0.44 -34.44 40.88
N LYS A 590 -0.87 -33.21 41.13
CA LYS A 590 -1.65 -32.49 40.12
C LYS A 590 -0.63 -31.97 39.13
N ARG A 591 -0.43 -32.71 38.03
CA ARG A 591 -0.06 -32.05 36.78
C ARG A 591 -1.25 -31.14 36.45
N PHE A 592 -1.05 -29.83 36.45
CA PHE A 592 -1.66 -29.09 35.35
C PHE A 592 -1.01 -29.70 34.11
N ALA A 593 -1.86 -30.19 33.22
CA ALA A 593 -1.42 -30.61 31.91
C ALA A 593 -0.58 -29.49 31.31
N ASP A 594 0.43 -29.90 30.53
CA ASP A 594 0.81 -29.11 29.37
C ASP A 594 -0.48 -28.46 28.80
N PHE A 595 -0.52 -27.15 28.64
CA PHE A 595 -1.14 -26.67 27.41
C PHE A 595 -0.09 -27.09 26.35
N ALA A 596 -0.16 -28.14 25.54
CA ALA A 596 -1.26 -28.98 25.05
C ALA A 596 -2.60 -28.27 24.94
N TYR A 597 -2.59 -27.07 24.35
CA TYR A 597 -3.49 -26.94 23.21
C TYR A 597 -3.08 -28.03 22.21
N LEU A 598 -4.05 -28.77 21.69
CA LEU A 598 -3.93 -30.02 20.90
C LEU A 598 -3.89 -31.30 21.76
N ASP A 599 -5.03 -31.73 22.29
CA ASP A 599 -5.86 -32.73 21.60
C ASP A 599 -7.10 -33.07 22.45
N HIS A 600 -8.22 -33.27 21.76
CA HIS A 600 -9.54 -33.67 22.25
C HIS A 600 -10.44 -32.59 22.87
N ASN A 601 -10.75 -31.59 22.04
CA ASN A 601 -12.12 -31.51 21.48
C ASN A 601 -12.15 -31.49 19.93
N PHE A 602 -11.13 -32.05 19.26
CA PHE A 602 -11.20 -32.42 17.84
C PHE A 602 -12.06 -33.68 17.58
N GLY A 603 -13.07 -33.90 18.42
CA GLY A 603 -14.09 -34.94 18.31
C GLY A 603 -15.35 -34.48 17.56
N ARG A 604 -15.24 -33.49 16.66
CA ARG A 604 -16.22 -33.19 15.60
C ARG A 604 -15.67 -32.29 14.48
N LEU A 605 -14.36 -32.30 14.24
CA LEU A 605 -13.71 -31.59 13.12
C LEU A 605 -12.97 -32.52 12.14
N PHE A 606 -13.25 -33.83 12.20
CA PHE A 606 -12.90 -34.81 11.18
C PHE A 606 -14.07 -35.76 10.91
N LYS A 607 -15.16 -35.20 10.36
CA LYS A 607 -16.15 -35.96 9.57
C LYS A 607 -17.06 -35.02 8.77
N ARG A 608 -16.45 -34.15 7.97
CA ARG A 608 -17.12 -33.45 6.87
C ARG A 608 -16.14 -33.04 5.77
N GLN A 609 -15.15 -33.88 5.49
CA GLN A 609 -14.23 -33.73 4.36
C GLN A 609 -14.12 -35.06 3.59
N SER A 610 -15.27 -35.61 3.20
CA SER A 610 -15.34 -36.66 2.19
C SER A 610 -16.54 -36.39 1.31
N ASN A 611 -16.35 -35.51 0.33
CA ASN A 611 -17.01 -35.46 -0.99
C ASN A 611 -16.91 -34.08 -1.64
N SER A 612 -15.73 -33.47 -1.66
CA SER A 612 -15.32 -32.72 -2.84
C SER A 612 -13.97 -33.29 -3.25
N THR A 613 -13.95 -33.93 -4.41
CA THR A 613 -12.74 -34.45 -5.02
C THR A 613 -11.95 -33.25 -5.51
N GLY A 614 -11.06 -32.72 -4.66
CA GLY A 614 -10.03 -31.73 -5.00
C GLY A 614 -8.92 -32.35 -5.86
N GLY A 615 -9.31 -33.03 -6.93
CA GLY A 615 -8.44 -33.59 -7.95
C GLY A 615 -9.03 -33.29 -9.32
N GLY A 616 -9.33 -32.01 -9.55
CA GLY A 616 -9.42 -31.51 -10.92
C GLY A 616 -8.01 -31.39 -11.49
N ASP A 617 -7.86 -31.54 -12.79
CA ASP A 617 -6.61 -31.22 -13.46
C ASP A 617 -6.28 -29.74 -13.18
N MET A 618 -5.05 -29.45 -12.72
CA MET A 618 -4.58 -28.07 -12.56
C MET A 618 -4.68 -27.36 -13.92
N LEU A 619 -5.21 -26.13 -13.92
CA LEU A 619 -5.28 -25.29 -15.11
C LEU A 619 -3.86 -24.91 -15.56
N GLY A 620 -3.72 -24.54 -16.84
CA GLY A 620 -2.44 -24.28 -17.48
C GLY A 620 -1.88 -25.50 -18.20
N LEU A 621 -0.71 -25.33 -18.79
CA LEU A 621 -0.03 -26.38 -19.54
C LEU A 621 0.46 -27.51 -18.61
N PRO A 622 0.48 -28.77 -19.07
CA PRO A 622 0.87 -29.91 -18.24
C PRO A 622 2.40 -30.02 -18.06
N GLY A 623 2.84 -30.67 -16.98
CA GLY A 623 4.25 -31.02 -16.78
C GLY A 623 5.15 -29.91 -16.19
N ARG A 624 4.55 -28.78 -15.82
CA ARG A 624 5.22 -27.61 -15.25
C ARG A 624 5.81 -27.89 -13.86
N ASP A 625 7.02 -27.39 -13.58
CA ASP A 625 7.59 -27.22 -12.25
C ASP A 625 7.09 -25.90 -11.65
N LEU A 626 6.12 -25.98 -10.75
CA LEU A 626 5.45 -24.82 -10.17
C LEU A 626 6.25 -24.17 -9.04
N ILE A 627 7.43 -24.67 -8.68
CA ILE A 627 8.25 -24.15 -7.57
C ILE A 627 9.53 -23.53 -8.10
N ASP A 628 10.30 -24.31 -8.87
CA ASP A 628 11.63 -23.96 -9.35
C ASP A 628 11.71 -24.18 -10.88
N PRO A 629 11.04 -23.33 -11.69
CA PRO A 629 11.06 -23.46 -13.15
C PRO A 629 12.49 -23.35 -13.71
N GLU A 630 12.73 -23.93 -14.90
CA GLU A 630 14.07 -23.98 -15.48
C GLU A 630 14.64 -22.59 -15.80
N TYR A 631 13.79 -21.65 -16.23
CA TYR A 631 14.14 -20.24 -16.31
C TYR A 631 14.01 -19.57 -14.93
N ASP A 632 15.13 -19.07 -14.41
CA ASP A 632 15.15 -18.30 -13.16
C ASP A 632 14.91 -16.81 -13.43
N ILE A 633 13.82 -16.25 -12.91
CA ILE A 633 13.52 -14.82 -13.01
C ILE A 633 14.43 -13.95 -12.14
N GLY A 634 15.24 -14.53 -11.26
CA GLY A 634 16.09 -13.77 -10.34
C GLY A 634 15.30 -13.12 -9.21
N ASN A 635 14.22 -13.76 -8.76
CA ASN A 635 13.46 -13.30 -7.58
C ASN A 635 14.42 -13.12 -6.40
N THR A 636 14.39 -11.95 -5.75
CA THR A 636 15.39 -11.64 -4.71
C THR A 636 15.24 -12.54 -3.49
N ALA A 637 14.04 -13.08 -3.22
CA ALA A 637 13.85 -14.08 -2.17
C ALA A 637 14.43 -15.46 -2.54
N GLY A 638 14.84 -15.71 -3.78
CA GLY A 638 15.23 -17.03 -4.27
C GLY A 638 14.07 -17.73 -4.97
N SER A 639 13.78 -18.99 -4.59
CA SER A 639 12.66 -19.78 -5.15
C SER A 639 11.35 -18.99 -5.15
N LEU A 640 10.45 -19.28 -6.09
CA LEU A 640 9.17 -18.57 -6.21
C LEU A 640 8.30 -18.68 -4.96
N SER A 641 8.34 -19.84 -4.30
CA SER A 641 7.63 -20.10 -3.04
C SER A 641 8.31 -19.50 -1.81
N ASN A 642 9.54 -18.99 -1.92
CA ASN A 642 10.26 -18.56 -0.73
C ASN A 642 9.65 -17.30 -0.13
N LEU A 643 9.36 -17.36 1.17
CA LEU A 643 8.71 -16.30 1.96
C LEU A 643 7.33 -15.88 1.44
N THR A 644 6.63 -16.78 0.76
CA THR A 644 5.24 -16.61 0.34
C THR A 644 4.45 -17.92 0.46
N ALA A 645 3.23 -17.98 -0.08
CA ALA A 645 2.48 -19.21 -0.20
C ALA A 645 3.15 -20.15 -1.22
N ASP A 646 3.19 -21.44 -0.92
CA ASP A 646 3.74 -22.46 -1.83
C ASP A 646 3.04 -22.36 -3.20
N THR A 647 3.84 -22.22 -4.26
CA THR A 647 3.33 -21.89 -5.60
C THR A 647 2.68 -23.08 -6.32
N ASP A 648 2.86 -24.30 -5.80
CA ASP A 648 2.20 -25.53 -6.27
C ASP A 648 0.83 -25.79 -5.61
N ILE A 649 0.37 -24.88 -4.74
CA ILE A 649 -0.96 -24.96 -4.13
C ILE A 649 -2.05 -24.71 -5.19
N ALA A 650 -2.95 -25.68 -5.33
CA ALA A 650 -4.14 -25.56 -6.14
C ALA A 650 -5.25 -24.83 -5.37
N GLN A 651 -5.85 -23.85 -6.02
CA GLN A 651 -7.00 -23.07 -5.60
C GLN A 651 -8.28 -23.60 -6.28
N TYR A 652 -9.43 -23.14 -5.80
CA TYR A 652 -10.73 -23.52 -6.35
C TYR A 652 -10.79 -23.29 -7.86
N GLY A 653 -11.38 -24.23 -8.61
CA GLY A 653 -11.46 -24.15 -10.08
C GLY A 653 -10.21 -24.65 -10.81
N GLY A 654 -9.17 -25.09 -10.09
CA GLY A 654 -7.95 -25.66 -10.67
C GLY A 654 -6.85 -24.62 -10.93
N TYR A 655 -7.06 -23.35 -10.58
CA TYR A 655 -6.00 -22.34 -10.58
C TYR A 655 -4.87 -22.77 -9.63
N VAL A 656 -3.64 -22.34 -9.90
CA VAL A 656 -2.47 -22.61 -9.06
C VAL A 656 -1.80 -21.31 -8.66
N GLN A 657 -1.27 -21.26 -7.45
CA GLN A 657 -0.65 -20.05 -6.91
C GLN A 657 0.50 -19.55 -7.81
N TYR A 658 1.22 -20.42 -8.51
CA TYR A 658 2.20 -20.03 -9.54
C TYR A 658 1.66 -19.03 -10.59
N ASP A 659 0.42 -19.22 -11.03
CA ASP A 659 -0.24 -18.40 -12.05
C ASP A 659 -0.94 -17.18 -11.41
N THR A 660 -1.43 -17.31 -10.17
CA THR A 660 -2.29 -16.34 -9.50
C THR A 660 -1.61 -15.52 -8.40
N HIS A 661 -0.33 -15.76 -8.13
CA HIS A 661 0.42 -15.10 -7.06
C HIS A 661 0.36 -13.57 -7.14
N ASN A 662 0.71 -13.00 -8.30
CA ASN A 662 0.72 -11.55 -8.48
C ASN A 662 -0.67 -10.88 -8.43
N ILE A 663 -1.76 -11.67 -8.40
CA ILE A 663 -3.13 -11.15 -8.25
C ILE A 663 -3.74 -11.42 -6.88
N TYR A 664 -3.06 -12.12 -5.96
CA TYR A 664 -3.59 -12.45 -4.64
C TYR A 664 -3.99 -11.18 -3.86
N GLY A 665 -3.11 -10.18 -3.82
CA GLY A 665 -3.39 -8.90 -3.18
C GLY A 665 -4.53 -8.12 -3.83
N ALA A 666 -4.63 -8.17 -5.17
CA ALA A 666 -5.73 -7.56 -5.92
C ALA A 666 -7.09 -8.25 -5.66
N MET A 667 -7.09 -9.55 -5.39
CA MET A 667 -8.32 -10.28 -5.06
C MET A 667 -8.79 -10.01 -3.63
N MET A 668 -7.88 -10.01 -2.64
CA MET A 668 -8.20 -9.59 -1.27
C MET A 668 -8.78 -8.17 -1.25
N SER A 669 -8.16 -7.30 -2.04
CA SER A 669 -8.57 -5.93 -2.28
C SER A 669 -10.01 -5.79 -2.78
N SER A 670 -10.37 -6.49 -3.86
CA SER A 670 -11.75 -6.48 -4.38
C SER A 670 -12.73 -7.06 -3.37
N ALA A 671 -12.38 -8.16 -2.70
CA ALA A 671 -13.22 -8.76 -1.68
C ALA A 671 -13.48 -7.82 -0.49
N SER A 672 -12.45 -7.09 -0.06
CA SER A 672 -12.53 -6.10 1.02
C SER A 672 -13.35 -4.87 0.61
N ARG A 673 -13.27 -4.43 -0.66
CA ARG A 673 -14.14 -3.37 -1.18
C ARG A 673 -15.61 -3.78 -1.11
N ILE A 674 -15.93 -5.01 -1.51
CA ILE A 674 -17.29 -5.55 -1.44
C ILE A 674 -17.76 -5.64 0.02
N ALA A 675 -16.91 -6.08 0.94
CA ALA A 675 -17.23 -6.16 2.37
C ALA A 675 -17.48 -4.78 3.00
N MET A 676 -16.66 -3.78 2.65
CA MET A 676 -16.87 -2.39 3.07
C MET A 676 -18.16 -1.79 2.51
N LEU A 677 -18.52 -2.12 1.26
CA LEU A 677 -19.80 -1.73 0.66
C LEU A 677 -21.00 -2.45 1.31
N ALA A 678 -20.85 -3.71 1.71
CA ALA A 678 -21.89 -4.41 2.45
C ALA A 678 -22.18 -3.72 3.79
N ARG A 679 -21.13 -3.22 4.46
CA ARG A 679 -21.24 -2.48 5.72
C ARG A 679 -21.74 -1.05 5.55
N ARG A 680 -21.20 -0.30 4.59
CA ARG A 680 -21.52 1.13 4.31
C ARG A 680 -22.01 1.32 2.87
N PRO A 681 -23.20 0.84 2.50
CA PRO A 681 -23.64 0.72 1.09
C PRO A 681 -23.80 2.04 0.34
N THR A 682 -23.92 3.16 1.06
CA THR A 682 -24.12 4.48 0.45
C THR A 682 -22.86 5.35 0.44
N ARG A 683 -21.75 4.89 1.04
CA ARG A 683 -20.54 5.69 1.25
C ARG A 683 -19.40 5.17 0.38
N ARG A 684 -18.51 6.03 -0.10
CA ARG A 684 -17.33 5.62 -0.87
C ARG A 684 -16.38 4.82 0.02
N PRO A 685 -15.98 3.60 -0.38
CA PRO A 685 -14.92 2.88 0.32
C PRO A 685 -13.57 3.56 0.08
N LEU A 686 -12.81 3.76 1.16
CA LEU A 686 -11.37 3.99 1.10
C LEU A 686 -10.68 2.74 1.65
N ILE A 687 -9.80 2.17 0.83
CA ILE A 687 -8.99 1.00 1.19
C ILE A 687 -7.57 1.29 0.76
N ILE A 688 -6.62 1.10 1.66
CA ILE A 688 -5.19 1.29 1.41
C ILE A 688 -4.53 -0.10 1.47
N THR A 689 -3.94 -0.54 0.35
CA THR A 689 -3.37 -1.88 0.18
C THR A 689 -1.86 -1.86 -0.07
N ARG A 690 -1.16 -2.94 0.33
CA ARG A 690 0.27 -3.12 0.04
C ARG A 690 0.48 -3.66 -1.36
N SER A 691 0.04 -4.90 -1.58
CA SER A 691 0.21 -5.61 -2.84
C SER A 691 -0.85 -5.20 -3.85
N THR A 692 -0.43 -4.98 -5.09
CA THR A 692 -1.31 -4.51 -6.16
C THR A 692 -1.04 -5.26 -7.47
N PHE A 693 -2.05 -5.28 -8.34
CA PHE A 693 -1.93 -5.65 -9.74
C PHE A 693 -2.48 -4.50 -10.60
N ALA A 694 -2.20 -4.52 -11.90
CA ALA A 694 -2.79 -3.59 -12.86
C ALA A 694 -4.31 -3.51 -12.69
N GLY A 695 -4.84 -2.27 -12.63
CA GLY A 695 -6.26 -2.00 -12.40
C GLY A 695 -6.69 -1.76 -10.95
N ALA A 696 -5.80 -1.95 -9.97
CA ALA A 696 -6.10 -1.72 -8.55
C ALA A 696 -6.67 -0.32 -8.25
N GLY A 697 -6.20 0.71 -8.97
CA GLY A 697 -6.63 2.10 -8.76
C GLY A 697 -8.10 2.37 -9.12
N SER A 698 -8.77 1.46 -9.86
CA SER A 698 -10.21 1.52 -10.10
C SER A 698 -11.06 1.22 -8.86
N GLN A 699 -10.41 0.76 -7.78
CA GLN A 699 -11.09 0.28 -6.58
C GLN A 699 -10.48 0.81 -5.27
N LEU A 700 -9.19 1.18 -5.23
CA LEU A 700 -8.43 1.34 -3.99
C LEU A 700 -7.36 2.43 -4.07
N GLY A 701 -6.75 2.73 -2.92
CA GLY A 701 -5.45 3.39 -2.81
C GLY A 701 -4.35 2.44 -2.32
N LYS A 702 -3.12 2.94 -2.28
CA LYS A 702 -1.90 2.21 -1.93
C LYS A 702 -0.99 3.07 -1.04
N TRP A 703 -0.20 2.43 -0.19
CA TRP A 703 1.04 3.05 0.32
C TRP A 703 2.27 2.35 -0.25
N LEU A 704 3.39 3.06 -0.31
CA LEU A 704 4.62 2.62 -0.97
C LEU A 704 5.42 1.56 -0.17
N GLY A 705 4.83 0.99 0.87
CA GLY A 705 5.46 -0.03 1.71
C GLY A 705 6.45 0.51 2.73
N ASP A 706 7.35 -0.37 3.15
CA ASP A 706 8.22 -0.22 4.32
C ASP A 706 9.46 0.61 4.01
N ASN A 707 9.26 1.86 3.61
CA ASN A 707 10.36 2.79 3.32
C ASN A 707 11.20 3.09 4.58
N LEU A 708 12.46 3.49 4.39
CA LEU A 708 13.36 3.82 5.49
C LEU A 708 13.38 5.33 5.79
N SER A 709 13.66 5.68 7.04
CA SER A 709 13.87 7.03 7.55
C SER A 709 15.21 7.62 7.11
N ILE A 710 15.44 7.70 5.79
CA ILE A 710 16.66 8.23 5.15
C ILE A 710 16.33 9.15 3.96
N TRP A 711 17.26 10.05 3.61
CA TRP A 711 17.05 11.04 2.55
C TRP A 711 16.82 10.43 1.17
N ASP A 712 17.45 9.28 0.87
CA ASP A 712 17.25 8.59 -0.40
C ASP A 712 15.78 8.16 -0.56
N HIS A 713 15.13 7.70 0.51
CA HIS A 713 13.71 7.30 0.47
C HIS A 713 12.77 8.50 0.49
N TYR A 714 13.17 9.61 1.11
CA TYR A 714 12.47 10.88 0.96
C TYR A 714 12.41 11.31 -0.51
N LEU A 715 13.52 11.19 -1.26
CA LEU A 715 13.57 11.52 -2.68
C LEU A 715 12.79 10.52 -3.55
N ILE A 716 13.04 9.21 -3.35
CA ILE A 716 12.44 8.19 -4.21
C ILE A 716 10.92 8.12 -4.07
N SER A 717 10.38 8.52 -2.91
CA SER A 717 8.94 8.62 -2.71
C SER A 717 8.25 9.56 -3.72
N ILE A 718 8.97 10.55 -4.27
CA ILE A 718 8.44 11.42 -5.33
C ILE A 718 8.27 10.62 -6.62
N SER A 719 9.30 9.86 -7.00
CA SER A 719 9.30 9.03 -8.20
C SER A 719 8.23 7.95 -8.12
N GLU A 720 8.14 7.22 -7.01
CA GLU A 720 7.14 6.17 -6.81
C GLU A 720 5.71 6.74 -6.81
N ASN A 721 5.46 7.89 -6.18
CA ASN A 721 4.16 8.56 -6.26
C ASN A 721 3.79 8.90 -7.71
N LEU A 722 4.74 9.43 -8.50
CA LEU A 722 4.53 9.74 -9.91
C LEU A 722 4.19 8.49 -10.73
N GLU A 723 4.91 7.39 -10.50
CA GLU A 723 4.63 6.12 -11.20
C GLU A 723 3.21 5.62 -10.92
N PHE A 724 2.84 5.52 -9.65
CA PHE A 724 1.52 5.00 -9.27
C PHE A 724 0.40 5.91 -9.76
N ALA A 725 0.49 7.21 -9.52
CA ALA A 725 -0.58 8.12 -9.88
C ALA A 725 -0.69 8.35 -11.40
N ALA A 726 0.44 8.52 -12.10
CA ALA A 726 0.44 8.92 -13.51
C ALA A 726 0.56 7.76 -14.51
N LEU A 727 1.32 6.71 -14.17
CA LEU A 727 1.59 5.61 -15.10
C LEU A 727 0.69 4.41 -14.83
N TYR A 728 0.51 4.05 -13.54
CA TYR A 728 -0.24 2.86 -13.12
C TYR A 728 -1.72 3.12 -12.83
N ASN A 729 -2.15 4.38 -12.90
CA ASN A 729 -3.53 4.81 -12.67
C ASN A 729 -4.04 4.42 -11.26
N VAL A 730 -3.19 4.52 -10.25
CA VAL A 730 -3.47 4.37 -8.82
C VAL A 730 -3.24 5.72 -8.13
N PRO A 731 -4.20 6.67 -8.21
CA PRO A 731 -3.97 8.04 -7.75
C PRO A 731 -3.83 8.17 -6.24
N MET A 732 -4.58 7.39 -5.46
CA MET A 732 -4.56 7.51 -4.01
C MET A 732 -3.33 6.79 -3.43
N VAL A 733 -2.16 7.42 -3.57
CA VAL A 733 -0.84 6.83 -3.22
C VAL A 733 0.01 7.77 -2.37
N GLY A 734 0.84 7.20 -1.49
CA GLY A 734 1.76 7.93 -0.61
C GLY A 734 2.77 7.03 0.07
N ALA A 735 3.92 7.59 0.47
CA ALA A 735 4.89 6.92 1.35
C ALA A 735 4.58 7.20 2.81
N ASP A 736 5.13 6.38 3.71
CA ASP A 736 5.11 6.71 5.14
C ASP A 736 6.05 7.87 5.43
N VAL A 737 5.45 8.98 5.86
CA VAL A 737 6.14 10.24 6.08
C VAL A 737 7.05 10.14 7.30
N CYS A 738 8.25 10.68 7.16
CA CYS A 738 9.41 10.52 8.04
C CYS A 738 10.12 9.17 7.96
N GLY A 739 9.56 8.21 7.21
CA GLY A 739 10.05 6.84 7.02
C GLY A 739 9.39 5.86 7.98
N PHE A 740 9.10 4.64 7.52
CA PHE A 740 8.58 3.56 8.36
C PHE A 740 9.69 2.92 9.21
N GLY A 741 10.78 2.49 8.56
CA GLY A 741 11.89 1.78 9.20
C GLY A 741 13.06 2.69 9.58
N SER A 742 13.78 2.36 10.65
CA SER A 742 14.89 3.15 11.23
C SER A 742 14.47 4.46 11.92
N ASP A 743 15.36 5.04 12.74
CA ASP A 743 15.09 6.30 13.44
C ASP A 743 15.19 7.49 12.49
N THR A 744 14.14 8.30 12.42
CA THR A 744 14.16 9.58 11.69
C THR A 744 14.98 10.65 12.42
N THR A 745 15.21 11.77 11.76
CA THR A 745 15.81 12.97 12.38
C THR A 745 14.83 14.12 12.33
N GLU A 746 14.97 15.10 13.23
CA GLU A 746 14.12 16.29 13.25
C GLU A 746 14.09 17.01 11.89
N ASN A 747 15.25 17.21 11.25
CA ASN A 747 15.33 17.88 9.94
C ASN A 747 14.72 17.06 8.80
N LEU A 748 14.97 15.74 8.77
CA LEU A 748 14.39 14.86 7.76
C LEU A 748 12.86 14.84 7.91
N CYS A 749 12.37 14.65 9.13
CA CYS A 749 10.94 14.60 9.40
C CYS A 749 10.25 15.95 9.16
N ALA A 750 10.92 17.09 9.40
CA ALA A 750 10.39 18.40 9.03
C ALA A 750 10.26 18.56 7.50
N ARG A 751 11.29 18.19 6.72
CA ARG A 751 11.21 18.20 5.25
C ARG A 751 10.15 17.23 4.73
N TRP A 752 10.06 16.04 5.31
CA TRP A 752 9.12 15.02 4.87
C TRP A 752 7.68 15.36 5.26
N ALA A 753 7.44 15.97 6.42
CA ALA A 753 6.14 16.52 6.79
C ALA A 753 5.68 17.55 5.75
N ALA A 754 6.59 18.39 5.24
CA ALA A 754 6.30 19.37 4.20
C ALA A 754 6.06 18.72 2.82
N LEU A 755 6.94 17.82 2.36
CA LEU A 755 6.79 17.13 1.08
C LEU A 755 5.55 16.23 1.05
N GLY A 756 5.33 15.45 2.11
CA GLY A 756 4.22 14.50 2.20
C GLY A 756 2.84 15.15 2.11
N ALA A 757 2.72 16.43 2.51
CA ALA A 757 1.48 17.20 2.33
C ALA A 757 1.10 17.40 0.84
N PHE A 758 2.02 17.10 -0.08
CA PHE A 758 1.82 17.09 -1.53
C PHE A 758 1.88 15.67 -2.11
N ALA A 759 1.81 14.61 -1.30
CA ALA A 759 1.46 13.28 -1.78
C ALA A 759 -0.08 13.13 -1.81
N PRO A 760 -0.66 12.37 -2.75
CA PRO A 760 -2.11 12.15 -2.77
C PRO A 760 -2.65 11.58 -1.47
N PHE A 761 -2.01 10.53 -0.95
CA PHE A 761 -2.26 9.98 0.38
C PHE A 761 -1.19 10.46 1.36
N TYR A 762 -1.60 11.09 2.47
CA TYR A 762 -0.68 11.73 3.41
C TYR A 762 -0.77 11.11 4.81
N ARG A 763 0.12 10.14 5.08
CA ARG A 763 0.20 9.41 6.34
C ARG A 763 1.58 9.49 6.98
N ASN A 764 1.64 9.79 8.27
CA ASN A 764 2.79 9.46 9.12
C ASN A 764 2.56 8.07 9.72
N HIS A 765 3.50 7.16 9.49
CA HIS A 765 3.49 5.81 10.05
C HIS A 765 4.92 5.39 10.38
N ASN A 766 5.07 4.49 11.35
CA ASN A 766 6.35 4.16 11.97
C ASN A 766 6.32 2.72 12.53
N GLN A 767 7.47 2.05 12.54
CA GLN A 767 7.64 0.74 13.14
C GLN A 767 7.75 0.77 14.68
N ASN A 768 7.57 -0.39 15.32
CA ASN A 768 7.50 -0.50 16.78
C ASN A 768 8.81 -0.19 17.53
N ASN A 769 9.96 -0.45 16.92
CA ASN A 769 11.27 -0.35 17.56
C ASN A 769 12.02 0.97 17.25
N ALA A 770 11.47 1.82 16.39
CA ALA A 770 12.00 3.15 16.10
C ALA A 770 11.47 4.19 17.10
N ILE A 771 12.21 5.31 17.25
CA ILE A 771 11.77 6.45 18.06
C ILE A 771 10.40 6.96 17.59
N SER A 772 9.59 7.48 18.52
CA SER A 772 8.33 8.17 18.18
C SER A 772 8.59 9.33 17.22
N GLN A 773 7.66 9.56 16.30
CA GLN A 773 7.83 10.56 15.23
C GLN A 773 6.54 11.33 14.88
N GLU A 774 5.55 11.33 15.78
CA GLU A 774 4.39 12.21 15.66
C GLU A 774 4.84 13.67 15.56
N PHE A 775 4.17 14.45 14.71
CA PHE A 775 4.65 15.79 14.33
C PHE A 775 4.71 16.80 15.49
N TYR A 776 4.01 16.53 16.59
CA TYR A 776 4.04 17.37 17.79
C TYR A 776 5.30 17.18 18.66
N LEU A 777 6.20 16.24 18.33
CA LEU A 777 7.36 15.92 19.16
C LEU A 777 8.49 16.94 19.07
N TRP A 778 8.68 17.55 17.90
CA TRP A 778 9.70 18.58 17.67
C TRP A 778 9.05 19.90 17.23
N PRO A 779 9.47 21.06 17.77
CA PRO A 779 8.92 22.35 17.38
C PRO A 779 9.03 22.64 15.87
N SER A 780 10.15 22.27 15.23
CA SER A 780 10.34 22.49 13.80
C SER A 780 9.43 21.59 12.95
N VAL A 781 9.24 20.33 13.34
CA VAL A 781 8.32 19.41 12.66
C VAL A 781 6.87 19.84 12.85
N THR A 782 6.51 20.33 14.05
CA THR A 782 5.19 20.92 14.32
C THR A 782 4.92 22.10 13.38
N GLU A 783 5.86 23.03 13.28
CA GLU A 783 5.74 24.19 12.41
C GLU A 783 5.69 23.78 10.92
N ALA A 784 6.53 22.84 10.50
CA ALA A 784 6.53 22.30 9.13
C ALA A 784 5.18 21.68 8.77
N ALA A 785 4.64 20.84 9.65
CA ALA A 785 3.34 20.20 9.47
C ALA A 785 2.21 21.24 9.44
N GLN A 786 2.18 22.21 10.35
CA GLN A 786 1.18 23.29 10.35
C GLN A 786 1.20 24.09 9.05
N ASN A 787 2.39 24.49 8.60
CA ASN A 787 2.56 25.25 7.36
C ASN A 787 2.10 24.45 6.14
N ALA A 788 2.57 23.21 6.01
CA ALA A 788 2.29 22.38 4.84
C ALA A 788 0.83 21.90 4.79
N ILE A 789 0.27 21.48 5.92
CA ILE A 789 -1.15 21.11 6.02
C ILE A 789 -2.04 22.30 5.72
N ALA A 790 -1.69 23.51 6.18
CA ALA A 790 -2.47 24.70 5.86
C ALA A 790 -2.50 25.00 4.34
N ILE A 791 -1.41 24.72 3.61
CA ILE A 791 -1.39 24.83 2.15
C ILE A 791 -2.25 23.73 1.54
N ARG A 792 -2.03 22.48 1.92
CA ARG A 792 -2.79 21.32 1.43
C ARG A 792 -4.29 21.52 1.61
N TYR A 793 -4.74 21.88 2.80
CA TYR A 793 -6.17 22.02 3.14
C TYR A 793 -6.82 23.16 2.35
N LYS A 794 -6.12 24.27 2.12
CA LYS A 794 -6.63 25.30 1.21
C LYS A 794 -6.79 24.81 -0.23
N LEU A 795 -5.94 23.88 -0.67
CA LEU A 795 -5.96 23.30 -2.02
C LEU A 795 -6.82 22.04 -2.15
N LEU A 796 -7.50 21.57 -1.09
CA LEU A 796 -8.15 20.26 -1.15
C LEU A 796 -9.26 20.15 -2.21
N ASP A 797 -10.02 21.21 -2.52
CA ASP A 797 -10.99 21.17 -3.62
C ASP A 797 -10.31 21.14 -5.00
N TYR A 798 -9.12 21.76 -5.14
CA TYR A 798 -8.30 21.64 -6.35
C TYR A 798 -7.77 20.21 -6.51
N ILE A 799 -7.25 19.61 -5.43
CA ILE A 799 -6.80 18.21 -5.38
C ILE A 799 -7.96 17.25 -5.71
N TYR A 800 -9.14 17.49 -5.13
CA TYR A 800 -10.33 16.68 -5.33
C TYR A 800 -10.89 16.81 -6.74
N THR A 801 -10.80 18.00 -7.35
CA THR A 801 -11.12 18.23 -8.76
C THR A 801 -10.15 17.49 -9.68
N ALA A 802 -8.85 17.43 -9.34
CA ALA A 802 -7.89 16.62 -10.08
C ALA A 802 -8.22 15.13 -10.00
N LEU A 803 -8.61 14.61 -8.82
CA LEU A 803 -9.08 13.22 -8.70
C LEU A 803 -10.31 12.96 -9.56
N TYR A 804 -11.27 13.89 -9.56
CA TYR A 804 -12.43 13.81 -10.44
C TYR A 804 -12.00 13.72 -11.92
N ALA A 805 -11.03 14.53 -12.37
CA ALA A 805 -10.51 14.44 -13.72
C ALA A 805 -9.88 13.06 -14.02
N GLN A 806 -9.14 12.47 -13.08
CA GLN A 806 -8.57 11.12 -13.24
C GLN A 806 -9.66 10.03 -13.27
N ASN A 807 -10.69 10.15 -12.43
CA ASN A 807 -11.84 9.24 -12.42
C ASN A 807 -12.70 9.35 -13.70
N GLN A 808 -12.87 10.55 -14.27
CA GLN A 808 -13.70 10.74 -15.46
C GLN A 808 -12.94 10.43 -16.75
N THR A 809 -11.68 10.88 -16.84
CA THR A 809 -10.93 10.86 -18.11
C THR A 809 -9.66 10.03 -18.05
N GLY A 810 -9.10 9.79 -16.87
CA GLY A 810 -7.78 9.18 -16.71
C GLY A 810 -6.62 10.18 -16.70
N THR A 811 -6.93 11.49 -16.69
CA THR A 811 -5.90 12.54 -16.55
C THR A 811 -5.26 12.48 -15.16
N PRO A 812 -3.94 12.25 -15.04
CA PRO A 812 -3.33 12.04 -13.73
C PRO A 812 -3.43 13.24 -12.78
N ILE A 813 -3.64 12.95 -11.49
CA ILE A 813 -3.72 13.97 -10.43
C ILE A 813 -2.38 14.66 -10.13
N ILE A 814 -1.29 13.92 -10.28
CA ILE A 814 0.07 14.44 -10.24
C ILE A 814 0.78 14.03 -11.52
N GLN A 815 1.58 14.93 -12.07
CA GLN A 815 2.15 14.78 -13.40
C GLN A 815 3.66 15.06 -13.39
N PRO A 816 4.47 14.18 -14.00
CA PRO A 816 5.89 14.44 -14.24
C PRO A 816 6.09 15.66 -15.15
N MET A 817 7.29 16.23 -15.15
CA MET A 817 7.58 17.43 -15.93
C MET A 817 7.32 17.25 -17.44
N PHE A 818 7.69 16.10 -18.01
CA PHE A 818 7.49 15.82 -19.43
C PHE A 818 6.02 15.62 -19.83
N PHE A 819 5.09 15.48 -18.86
CA PHE A 819 3.65 15.46 -19.18
C PHE A 819 3.14 16.83 -19.62
N HIS A 820 3.71 17.89 -19.04
CA HIS A 820 3.37 19.28 -19.35
C HIS A 820 4.23 19.86 -20.48
N TYR A 821 5.49 19.44 -20.58
CA TYR A 821 6.45 19.95 -21.55
C TYR A 821 7.09 18.79 -22.35
N PRO A 822 6.29 17.99 -23.08
CA PRO A 822 6.77 16.81 -23.79
C PRO A 822 7.75 17.14 -24.94
N GLU A 823 7.81 18.39 -25.38
CA GLU A 823 8.76 18.81 -26.41
C GLU A 823 10.13 19.23 -25.84
N ASP A 824 10.25 19.39 -24.52
CA ASP A 824 11.48 19.82 -23.85
C ASP A 824 12.28 18.62 -23.31
N PRO A 825 13.38 18.21 -23.98
CA PRO A 825 14.16 17.05 -23.58
C PRO A 825 14.82 17.16 -22.20
N ASN A 826 14.94 18.37 -21.64
CA ASN A 826 15.49 18.53 -20.29
C ASN A 826 14.54 18.06 -19.19
N THR A 827 13.27 17.80 -19.53
CA THR A 827 12.24 17.37 -18.58
C THR A 827 12.14 15.85 -18.45
N PHE A 828 12.73 15.08 -19.37
CA PHE A 828 12.49 13.64 -19.49
C PHE A 828 13.06 12.86 -18.29
N SER A 829 14.21 13.28 -17.77
CA SER A 829 14.87 12.63 -16.63
C SER A 829 14.50 13.23 -15.26
N LEU A 830 13.65 14.26 -15.20
CA LEU A 830 13.30 14.91 -13.95
C LEU A 830 12.32 14.04 -13.15
N GLY A 831 12.75 13.61 -11.96
CA GLY A 831 11.95 12.78 -11.04
C GLY A 831 11.73 13.37 -9.64
N HIS A 832 12.24 14.57 -9.36
CA HIS A 832 12.20 15.19 -8.02
C HIS A 832 11.42 16.51 -7.95
N GLN A 833 10.76 16.90 -9.03
CA GLN A 833 9.79 18.01 -9.07
C GLN A 833 8.60 17.55 -9.91
N PHE A 834 7.41 18.03 -9.58
CA PHE A 834 6.19 17.53 -10.20
C PHE A 834 5.05 18.53 -10.12
N PHE A 835 4.05 18.32 -10.97
CA PHE A 835 2.83 19.10 -10.96
C PHE A 835 1.72 18.40 -10.20
N TRP A 836 0.96 19.16 -9.40
CA TRP A 836 -0.36 18.83 -8.93
C TRP A 836 -1.38 19.40 -9.90
N GLY A 837 -2.13 18.54 -10.59
CA GLY A 837 -2.94 18.93 -11.73
C GLY A 837 -2.13 19.79 -12.72
N PRO A 838 -2.76 20.68 -13.49
CA PRO A 838 -2.04 21.54 -14.43
C PRO A 838 -1.46 22.84 -13.86
N GLY A 839 -1.90 23.24 -12.66
CA GLY A 839 -1.72 24.60 -12.16
C GLY A 839 -0.75 24.80 -11.01
N PHE A 840 -0.12 23.74 -10.48
CA PHE A 840 0.66 23.85 -9.25
C PHE A 840 1.95 23.02 -9.29
N LEU A 841 3.11 23.65 -9.24
CA LEU A 841 4.43 23.00 -9.26
C LEU A 841 4.97 22.84 -7.83
N VAL A 842 5.48 21.65 -7.51
CA VAL A 842 6.16 21.34 -6.25
C VAL A 842 7.64 21.07 -6.53
N ALA A 843 8.53 21.81 -5.85
CA ALA A 843 9.98 21.75 -6.03
C ALA A 843 10.70 21.58 -4.67
N PRO A 844 10.68 20.38 -4.07
CA PRO A 844 11.25 20.12 -2.76
C PRO A 844 12.77 20.25 -2.72
N VAL A 845 13.32 20.58 -1.54
CA VAL A 845 14.77 20.51 -1.31
C VAL A 845 15.22 19.06 -1.44
N THR A 846 16.22 18.82 -2.29
CA THR A 846 16.68 17.47 -2.65
C THR A 846 18.01 17.06 -2.01
N VAL A 847 18.73 17.99 -1.39
CA VAL A 847 20.02 17.73 -0.74
C VAL A 847 19.85 17.70 0.76
N GLU A 848 20.34 16.63 1.39
CA GLU A 848 20.32 16.43 2.84
C GLU A 848 20.82 17.69 3.59
N ASN A 849 20.02 18.14 4.55
CA ASN A 849 20.31 19.28 5.42
C ASN A 849 20.57 20.61 4.69
N SER A 850 20.24 20.71 3.40
CA SER A 850 20.35 21.97 2.65
C SER A 850 19.21 22.93 2.97
N THR A 851 19.51 24.23 2.89
CA THR A 851 18.54 25.33 2.85
C THR A 851 18.48 25.97 1.46
N SER A 852 19.01 25.30 0.44
CA SER A 852 18.96 25.72 -0.95
C SER A 852 18.49 24.57 -1.83
N VAL A 853 17.72 24.87 -2.87
CA VAL A 853 17.29 23.93 -3.89
C VAL A 853 17.53 24.50 -5.28
N THR A 854 17.96 23.66 -6.20
CA THR A 854 18.00 23.96 -7.63
C THR A 854 17.07 23.01 -8.36
N PHE A 855 16.17 23.55 -9.17
CA PHE A 855 15.18 22.80 -9.93
C PHE A 855 14.96 23.46 -11.30
N TYR A 856 14.35 22.76 -12.25
CA TYR A 856 14.19 23.22 -13.62
C TYR A 856 12.92 24.04 -13.80
N LEU A 857 13.02 25.21 -14.43
CA LEU A 857 11.87 25.99 -14.88
C LEU A 857 11.85 26.04 -16.42
N PRO A 858 10.89 25.35 -17.07
CA PRO A 858 10.64 25.46 -18.51
C PRO A 858 10.45 26.92 -18.95
N ASP A 859 10.53 27.19 -20.26
CA ASP A 859 10.19 28.52 -20.80
C ASP A 859 8.67 28.76 -20.68
N ASP A 860 8.25 29.18 -19.48
CA ASP A 860 6.86 29.46 -19.11
C ASP A 860 6.80 30.50 -17.97
N ILE A 861 5.59 30.90 -17.58
CA ILE A 861 5.36 31.78 -16.44
C ILE A 861 5.03 30.96 -15.19
N PHE A 862 5.70 31.29 -14.10
CA PHE A 862 5.42 30.75 -12.77
C PHE A 862 5.18 31.90 -11.80
N TYR A 863 4.50 31.63 -10.69
CA TYR A 863 4.31 32.59 -9.62
C TYR A 863 4.64 31.93 -8.30
N ASP A 864 5.54 32.52 -7.53
CA ASP A 864 5.86 32.02 -6.19
C ASP A 864 4.61 32.05 -5.30
N TYR A 865 4.31 30.92 -4.66
CA TYR A 865 3.07 30.77 -3.89
C TYR A 865 3.00 31.73 -2.69
N TYR A 866 4.14 32.04 -2.07
CA TYR A 866 4.19 32.80 -0.81
C TYR A 866 4.19 34.32 -1.06
N THR A 867 4.95 34.77 -2.04
CA THR A 867 5.17 36.19 -2.37
C THR A 867 4.29 36.68 -3.51
N HIS A 868 3.72 35.76 -4.30
CA HIS A 868 3.01 36.02 -5.55
C HIS A 868 3.87 36.69 -6.63
N GLU A 869 5.20 36.70 -6.48
CA GLU A 869 6.11 37.26 -7.47
C GLU A 869 6.06 36.45 -8.76
N LYS A 870 5.98 37.15 -9.90
CA LYS A 870 6.02 36.54 -11.22
C LYS A 870 7.45 36.16 -11.58
N ILE A 871 7.66 34.89 -11.88
CA ILE A 871 8.90 34.30 -12.35
C ILE A 871 8.72 33.93 -13.83
N THR A 872 9.67 34.33 -14.68
CA THR A 872 9.70 33.92 -16.08
C THR A 872 10.77 32.84 -16.22
N GLY A 873 10.34 31.59 -16.39
CA GLY A 873 11.25 30.49 -16.67
C GLY A 873 11.90 30.66 -18.04
N THR A 874 13.11 30.12 -18.18
CA THR A 874 13.93 30.29 -19.40
C THR A 874 14.38 28.96 -19.99
N GLY A 875 13.77 27.85 -19.56
CA GLY A 875 14.22 26.51 -19.91
C GLY A 875 15.57 26.17 -19.29
N SER A 876 15.77 26.53 -18.03
CA SER A 876 17.04 26.33 -17.30
C SER A 876 16.82 26.05 -15.82
N GLU A 877 17.89 25.62 -15.15
CA GLU A 877 17.91 25.52 -13.70
C GLU A 877 17.65 26.89 -13.03
N TYR A 878 16.93 26.84 -11.91
CA TYR A 878 16.56 27.97 -11.06
C TYR A 878 16.85 27.60 -9.61
N THR A 879 17.57 28.48 -8.90
CA THR A 879 18.01 28.24 -7.52
C THR A 879 17.26 29.14 -6.56
N VAL A 880 16.78 28.55 -5.47
CA VAL A 880 16.20 29.26 -4.32
C VAL A 880 17.04 28.97 -3.09
N ASP A 881 17.60 30.02 -2.50
CA ASP A 881 18.37 29.97 -1.27
C ASP A 881 17.48 30.27 -0.04
N ASP A 882 18.04 30.06 1.14
CA ASP A 882 17.43 30.35 2.44
C ASP A 882 16.06 29.70 2.69
N VAL A 883 15.77 28.56 2.09
CA VAL A 883 14.55 27.76 2.27
C VAL A 883 14.54 27.12 3.67
N PRO A 884 13.69 27.56 4.62
CA PRO A 884 13.59 26.97 5.94
C PRO A 884 13.17 25.50 5.88
N PHE A 885 13.61 24.67 6.84
CA PHE A 885 13.16 23.28 7.01
C PHE A 885 11.64 23.13 7.20
N THR A 886 10.96 24.22 7.60
CA THR A 886 9.53 24.29 7.86
C THR A 886 8.69 24.74 6.65
N SER A 887 9.30 24.77 5.45
CA SER A 887 8.67 25.19 4.21
C SER A 887 9.14 24.37 3.01
N ILE A 888 8.41 24.48 1.91
CA ILE A 888 8.68 23.80 0.65
C ILE A 888 8.40 24.75 -0.52
N PRO A 889 9.34 24.91 -1.48
CA PRO A 889 9.09 25.75 -2.65
C PRO A 889 7.97 25.19 -3.53
N VAL A 890 6.95 26.01 -3.73
CA VAL A 890 5.75 25.69 -4.51
C VAL A 890 5.31 26.91 -5.32
N TYR A 891 4.77 26.67 -6.51
CA TYR A 891 4.49 27.73 -7.48
C TYR A 891 3.16 27.52 -8.18
N TYR A 892 2.42 28.61 -8.41
CA TYR A 892 1.34 28.58 -9.39
C TYR A 892 1.93 28.59 -10.80
N VAL A 893 1.39 27.77 -11.69
CA VAL A 893 1.77 27.73 -13.10
C VAL A 893 0.88 28.69 -13.88
N GLY A 894 1.48 29.57 -14.66
CA GLY A 894 0.78 30.53 -15.51
C GLY A 894 -0.15 29.83 -16.51
N GLY A 895 -1.28 30.45 -16.80
CA GLY A 895 -2.34 29.86 -17.63
C GLY A 895 -3.43 29.16 -16.81
N ASN A 896 -3.29 29.08 -15.49
CA ASN A 896 -4.21 28.33 -14.64
C ASN A 896 -4.99 29.20 -13.65
N ILE A 897 -6.20 28.74 -13.31
CA ILE A 897 -7.07 29.29 -12.27
C ILE A 897 -7.26 28.21 -11.21
N LEU A 898 -6.98 28.54 -9.94
CA LEU A 898 -7.14 27.61 -8.82
C LEU A 898 -8.25 28.12 -7.89
N ALA A 899 -9.15 27.22 -7.51
CA ALA A 899 -10.14 27.45 -6.47
C ALA A 899 -9.59 26.96 -5.13
N GLU A 900 -9.22 27.91 -4.26
CA GLU A 900 -8.70 27.61 -2.92
C GLU A 900 -9.73 27.97 -1.85
N ARG A 901 -9.70 27.28 -0.71
CA ARG A 901 -10.37 27.78 0.50
C ARG A 901 -9.65 29.02 1.03
N ILE A 902 -10.41 29.98 1.58
CA ILE A 902 -9.84 31.20 2.15
C ILE A 902 -8.90 30.91 3.33
N GLU A 903 -9.20 29.87 4.10
CA GLU A 903 -8.50 29.47 5.32
C GLU A 903 -8.47 27.95 5.45
N SER A 904 -7.45 27.44 6.15
CA SER A 904 -7.38 26.04 6.56
C SER A 904 -8.36 25.75 7.72
N ALA A 905 -8.51 24.48 8.09
CA ALA A 905 -9.23 24.04 9.28
C ALA A 905 -8.57 22.80 9.91
N ASN A 906 -9.07 22.35 11.06
CA ASN A 906 -8.56 21.17 11.76
C ASN A 906 -9.14 19.85 11.23
N THR A 907 -10.28 19.89 10.55
CA THR A 907 -10.91 18.74 9.86
C THR A 907 -11.39 19.17 8.48
N THR A 908 -11.53 18.22 7.54
CA THR A 908 -12.10 18.51 6.22
C THR A 908 -13.57 18.91 6.29
N THR A 909 -14.30 18.45 7.31
CA THR A 909 -15.68 18.86 7.56
C THR A 909 -15.78 20.35 7.90
N GLU A 910 -14.94 20.89 8.78
CA GLU A 910 -14.91 22.33 9.04
C GLU A 910 -14.35 23.12 7.85
N LEU A 911 -13.32 22.60 7.18
CA LEU A 911 -12.72 23.23 6.00
C LEU A 911 -13.76 23.53 4.92
N ARG A 912 -14.67 22.58 4.66
CA ARG A 912 -15.67 22.69 3.60
C ARG A 912 -16.74 23.75 3.86
N LYS A 913 -16.77 24.35 5.06
CA LYS A 913 -17.60 25.52 5.39
C LYS A 913 -16.94 26.86 5.06
N ASN A 914 -15.65 26.87 4.76
CA ASN A 914 -14.93 28.08 4.38
C ASN A 914 -15.26 28.47 2.93
N ASP A 915 -15.46 29.77 2.69
CA ASP A 915 -15.64 30.32 1.35
C ASP A 915 -14.38 30.11 0.47
N PHE A 916 -14.53 30.33 -0.83
CA PHE A 916 -13.44 30.22 -1.80
C PHE A 916 -12.73 31.55 -2.07
N LYS A 917 -11.44 31.46 -2.38
CA LYS A 917 -10.59 32.46 -3.02
C LYS A 917 -10.17 31.88 -4.38
N ILE A 918 -10.53 32.57 -5.46
CA ILE A 918 -10.11 32.19 -6.81
C ILE A 918 -8.77 32.88 -7.12
N VAL A 919 -7.73 32.10 -7.38
CA VAL A 919 -6.40 32.58 -7.77
C VAL A 919 -6.25 32.41 -9.27
N ILE A 920 -6.14 33.53 -9.98
CA ILE A 920 -5.91 33.60 -11.42
C ILE A 920 -4.42 33.86 -11.63
N ALA A 921 -3.71 32.92 -12.24
CA ALA A 921 -2.32 33.05 -12.64
C ALA A 921 -2.22 33.20 -14.17
N PRO A 922 -2.21 34.43 -14.72
CA PRO A 922 -2.18 34.61 -16.17
C PRO A 922 -0.94 34.00 -16.84
N GLY A 923 -1.14 33.31 -17.96
CA GLY A 923 -0.04 32.75 -18.76
C GLY A 923 0.66 33.81 -19.62
N LYS A 924 1.55 33.34 -20.51
CA LYS A 924 2.28 34.20 -21.47
C LYS A 924 1.37 35.10 -22.33
N ASN A 925 0.20 34.59 -22.69
CA ASN A 925 -0.81 35.28 -23.50
C ASN A 925 -1.78 36.15 -22.66
N GLY A 926 -1.61 36.20 -21.33
CA GLY A 926 -2.49 36.92 -20.41
C GLY A 926 -3.83 36.23 -20.12
N THR A 927 -4.03 34.97 -20.53
CA THR A 927 -5.24 34.20 -20.23
C THR A 927 -4.98 33.17 -19.13
N ALA A 928 -6.05 32.66 -18.52
CA ALA A 928 -6.00 31.50 -17.64
C ALA A 928 -7.31 30.72 -17.64
N SER A 929 -7.28 29.44 -17.28
CA SER A 929 -8.47 28.61 -17.11
C SER A 929 -8.32 27.62 -15.95
N GLY A 930 -9.42 27.10 -15.44
CA GLY A 930 -9.39 26.06 -14.41
C GLY A 930 -10.79 25.54 -14.11
N ASP A 931 -10.86 24.51 -13.27
CA ASP A 931 -12.11 23.82 -12.95
C ASP A 931 -12.31 23.69 -11.44
N LEU A 932 -13.57 23.53 -11.03
CA LEU A 932 -13.96 23.17 -9.68
C LEU A 932 -15.07 22.12 -9.71
N TYR A 933 -14.80 20.94 -9.15
CA TYR A 933 -15.78 19.90 -8.90
C TYR A 933 -16.24 19.94 -7.43
N LEU A 934 -17.55 19.90 -7.22
CA LEU A 934 -18.18 19.87 -5.90
C LEU A 934 -19.26 18.79 -5.86
N ASP A 935 -19.18 17.93 -4.85
CA ASP A 935 -20.26 17.04 -4.40
C ASP A 935 -20.30 17.02 -2.88
N ASP A 936 -21.04 16.09 -2.26
CA ASP A 936 -21.07 15.95 -0.79
C ASP A 936 -19.75 15.46 -0.17
N GLY A 937 -18.80 14.99 -0.99
CA GLY A 937 -17.49 14.50 -0.58
C GLY A 937 -17.45 13.03 -0.16
N ASP A 938 -18.55 12.28 -0.13
CA ASP A 938 -18.57 10.98 0.56
C ASP A 938 -19.55 9.94 -0.02
N SER A 939 -20.67 10.35 -0.62
CA SER A 939 -21.63 9.38 -1.14
C SER A 939 -21.03 8.58 -2.30
N LEU A 940 -21.32 7.27 -2.33
CA LEU A 940 -20.90 6.38 -3.41
C LEU A 940 -21.48 6.83 -4.76
N ILE A 941 -22.77 7.15 -4.77
CA ILE A 941 -23.49 7.74 -5.89
C ILE A 941 -23.93 9.13 -5.44
N GLN A 942 -23.50 10.16 -6.16
CA GLN A 942 -23.76 11.54 -5.78
C GLN A 942 -25.18 11.92 -6.23
N GLU A 943 -26.03 12.43 -5.32
CA GLU A 943 -27.37 12.90 -5.68
C GLU A 943 -27.32 14.17 -6.55
N SER A 944 -26.33 15.02 -6.28
CA SER A 944 -26.07 16.25 -7.02
C SER A 944 -24.58 16.58 -7.01
N TYR A 945 -24.12 17.28 -8.04
CA TYR A 945 -22.76 17.78 -8.14
C TYR A 945 -22.76 19.12 -8.90
N SER A 946 -21.70 19.90 -8.73
CA SER A 946 -21.38 21.04 -9.58
C SER A 946 -20.03 20.79 -10.24
N TYR A 947 -19.92 21.16 -11.51
CA TYR A 947 -18.66 21.17 -12.25
C TYR A 947 -18.56 22.51 -12.97
N ILE A 948 -17.71 23.38 -12.43
CA ILE A 948 -17.64 24.80 -12.76
C ILE A 948 -16.34 25.05 -13.51
N HIS A 949 -16.46 25.63 -14.69
CA HIS A 949 -15.36 26.07 -15.54
C HIS A 949 -15.09 27.56 -15.33
N PHE A 950 -13.84 27.89 -15.04
CA PHE A 950 -13.34 29.25 -14.95
C PHE A 950 -12.54 29.62 -16.20
N GLU A 951 -12.79 30.82 -16.72
CA GLU A 951 -11.97 31.41 -17.77
C GLU A 951 -11.58 32.84 -17.41
N TYR A 952 -10.36 33.24 -17.77
CA TYR A 952 -9.87 34.60 -17.67
C TYR A 952 -9.24 35.02 -19.00
N SER A 953 -9.69 36.14 -19.56
CA SER A 953 -9.17 36.67 -20.82
C SER A 953 -8.12 37.76 -20.61
N ALA A 954 -7.26 37.96 -21.61
CA ALA A 954 -6.27 39.04 -21.63
C ALA A 954 -6.88 40.45 -21.55
N ALA A 955 -8.20 40.61 -21.78
CA ALA A 955 -8.92 41.86 -21.63
C ALA A 955 -9.39 42.14 -20.19
N GLY A 956 -9.08 41.23 -19.25
CA GLY A 956 -9.47 41.31 -17.85
C GLY A 956 -10.86 40.75 -17.56
N GLN A 957 -11.43 39.90 -18.42
CA GLN A 957 -12.75 39.32 -18.21
C GLN A 957 -12.62 37.96 -17.52
N PHE A 958 -13.29 37.79 -16.38
CA PHE A 958 -13.43 36.51 -15.68
C PHE A 958 -14.86 35.98 -15.87
N SER A 959 -14.99 34.69 -16.14
CA SER A 959 -16.29 34.01 -16.27
C SER A 959 -16.31 32.65 -15.60
N MET A 960 -17.51 32.29 -15.11
CA MET A 960 -17.89 31.01 -14.54
C MET A 960 -19.01 30.41 -15.39
N THR A 961 -18.81 29.20 -15.90
CA THR A 961 -19.81 28.43 -16.64
C THR A 961 -19.79 26.97 -16.19
N GLY A 962 -20.67 26.12 -16.72
CA GLY A 962 -20.68 24.68 -16.41
C GLY A 962 -22.00 24.20 -15.81
N HIS A 963 -21.92 23.12 -15.03
CA HIS A 963 -23.06 22.52 -14.35
C HIS A 963 -23.09 22.96 -12.88
N PHE A 964 -24.23 23.48 -12.43
CA PHE A 964 -24.42 24.01 -11.08
C PHE A 964 -25.55 23.25 -10.36
N GLY A 965 -25.30 21.97 -10.04
CA GLY A 965 -26.31 21.10 -9.44
C GLY A 965 -26.20 20.94 -7.92
N TYR A 966 -25.01 21.17 -7.35
CA TYR A 966 -24.76 21.00 -5.92
C TYR A 966 -25.11 22.28 -5.15
N GLU A 967 -26.10 22.19 -4.27
CA GLU A 967 -26.50 23.28 -3.39
C GLU A 967 -25.48 23.47 -2.27
N THR A 968 -24.98 24.69 -2.10
CA THR A 968 -24.01 24.99 -1.06
C THR A 968 -24.15 26.41 -0.54
N ASP A 969 -23.92 26.58 0.76
CA ASP A 969 -23.92 27.89 1.42
C ASP A 969 -22.59 28.63 1.21
N VAL A 970 -21.53 27.96 0.75
CA VAL A 970 -20.23 28.61 0.48
C VAL A 970 -20.25 29.34 -0.87
N ALA A 971 -19.41 30.38 -0.97
CA ALA A 971 -19.34 31.23 -2.15
C ALA A 971 -17.91 31.64 -2.45
N ILE A 972 -17.69 32.26 -3.61
CA ILE A 972 -16.42 32.94 -3.89
C ILE A 972 -16.45 34.28 -3.17
N SER A 973 -15.53 34.46 -2.22
CA SER A 973 -15.39 35.67 -1.42
C SER A 973 -14.39 36.65 -2.03
N SER A 974 -13.43 36.16 -2.81
CA SER A 974 -12.40 36.97 -3.44
C SER A 974 -11.85 36.34 -4.72
N ILE A 975 -11.46 37.18 -5.67
CA ILE A 975 -10.75 36.82 -6.88
C ILE A 975 -9.42 37.59 -6.87
N VAL A 976 -8.31 36.89 -7.08
CA VAL A 976 -6.95 37.42 -7.05
C VAL A 976 -6.31 37.19 -8.41
N VAL A 977 -5.89 38.26 -9.10
CA VAL A 977 -5.11 38.16 -10.35
C VAL A 977 -3.63 38.40 -10.03
N LEU A 978 -2.77 37.43 -10.32
CA LEU A 978 -1.34 37.52 -10.05
C LEU A 978 -0.60 38.34 -11.12
N GLY A 979 0.42 39.10 -10.69
CA GLY A 979 1.33 39.83 -11.60
C GLY A 979 0.90 41.22 -12.06
N GLU A 980 -0.22 41.79 -11.57
CA GLU A 980 -0.53 43.21 -11.80
C GLU A 980 0.38 44.13 -10.95
N SER A 981 0.90 45.20 -11.55
CA SER A 981 1.77 46.19 -10.89
C SER A 981 0.95 47.32 -10.26
N GLY A 982 1.19 47.61 -8.98
CA GLY A 982 0.47 48.64 -8.26
C GLY A 982 1.04 50.02 -8.55
N THR A 983 0.21 51.06 -8.44
CA THR A 983 0.60 52.46 -8.71
C THR A 983 1.70 53.02 -7.79
N ASN A 984 2.28 52.24 -6.86
CA ASN A 984 3.33 52.65 -5.94
C ASN A 984 4.52 51.66 -5.82
N GLY A 985 4.74 50.76 -6.78
CA GLY A 985 5.90 49.86 -6.76
C GLY A 985 5.92 48.83 -5.61
N THR A 986 4.82 48.74 -4.86
CA THR A 986 4.45 47.59 -4.02
C THR A 986 3.50 46.74 -4.84
N VAL A 987 3.74 45.43 -4.92
CA VAL A 987 2.86 44.46 -5.62
C VAL A 987 1.41 44.73 -5.18
N SER A 988 0.55 45.03 -6.14
CA SER A 988 -0.72 45.73 -5.92
C SER A 988 -1.76 44.91 -5.18
N ARG A 989 -2.53 45.65 -4.38
CA ARG A 989 -3.88 45.32 -3.90
C ARG A 989 -4.72 44.52 -4.90
N LEU A 990 -5.18 43.35 -4.44
CA LEU A 990 -6.54 42.82 -4.57
C LEU A 990 -7.50 43.75 -5.31
N LYS A 991 -7.78 43.46 -6.59
CA LYS A 991 -9.03 43.87 -7.22
C LYS A 991 -10.12 42.91 -6.75
N SER A 992 -10.41 42.89 -5.44
CA SER A 992 -11.53 42.10 -4.92
C SER A 992 -12.82 42.80 -5.32
N THR A 993 -13.57 42.23 -6.25
CA THR A 993 -14.99 42.54 -6.35
C THR A 993 -15.65 42.05 -5.06
N SER A 994 -16.07 42.98 -4.19
CA SER A 994 -16.64 42.70 -2.86
C SER A 994 -18.07 42.14 -2.91
N ALA A 995 -18.39 41.36 -3.93
CA ALA A 995 -19.65 40.63 -4.04
C ALA A 995 -19.35 39.16 -3.75
N ARG A 996 -20.05 38.59 -2.78
CA ARG A 996 -20.07 37.15 -2.53
C ARG A 996 -20.72 36.48 -3.75
N ILE A 997 -19.93 35.84 -4.61
CA ILE A 997 -20.39 35.25 -5.88
C ILE A 997 -20.88 33.83 -5.59
N PRO A 998 -22.18 33.51 -5.81
CA PRO A 998 -22.70 32.17 -5.61
C PRO A 998 -22.02 31.13 -6.52
N LEU A 999 -21.91 29.89 -6.04
CA LEU A 999 -21.44 28.73 -6.81
C LEU A 999 -22.59 27.94 -7.46
N THR A 1000 -23.76 28.56 -7.59
CA THR A 1000 -25.01 27.93 -8.06
C THR A 1000 -25.50 28.49 -9.40
N GLU A 1001 -24.77 29.44 -9.99
CA GLU A 1001 -25.11 30.02 -11.28
C GLU A 1001 -23.88 30.50 -12.05
N ALA A 1002 -24.05 30.70 -13.36
CA ALA A 1002 -23.03 31.30 -14.19
C ALA A 1002 -22.79 32.76 -13.77
N TYR A 1003 -21.54 33.21 -13.87
CA TYR A 1003 -21.14 34.55 -13.45
C TYR A 1003 -20.11 35.13 -14.42
N GLU A 1004 -20.13 36.44 -14.62
CA GLU A 1004 -19.17 37.11 -15.49
C GLU A 1004 -18.87 38.50 -14.94
N VAL A 1005 -17.60 38.88 -14.89
CA VAL A 1005 -17.16 40.21 -14.47
C VAL A 1005 -15.91 40.64 -15.21
N ARG A 1006 -15.78 41.94 -15.46
CA ARG A 1006 -14.52 42.54 -15.90
C ARG A 1006 -13.76 43.02 -14.67
N LEU A 1007 -12.60 42.41 -14.41
CA LEU A 1007 -11.75 42.71 -13.27
C LEU A 1007 -11.04 44.03 -13.49
#